data_AF-A0A9D7F613-F1
#
_entry.id   AF-A0A9D7F613-F1
#
_cell.length_a   1.000
_cell.length_b   1.000
_cell.length_c   1.000
_cell.angle_alpha   90.00
_cell.angle_beta   90.00
_cell.angle_gamma   90.00
#
_symmetry.space_group_name_H-M   'P 1'
#
loop_
_entity.id
_entity.type
_entity.pdbx_description
1 polymer ?
#
loop_
_entity_poly.entity_id
_entity_poly.type
_entity_poly.pdbx_seq_one_letter_code
_entity_poly.pdbx_strand_id
1 'polypeptide(L)'
;METPKDLFELESILEFKDILIPWKYRQISGTYKNNDTASSSILELRIDVDGRRPQNVISGDFFRRHFLDFKFFKVIGPAASPARFYPFLSFVFYEKSFIVESVTRSTANGLTTLTGNIRYFDYPGIIDETITVEVQRVHFFQPAPGCHVKIFKAGVLKDSYCLPKISEYFRTVTLEVDRYNGTSFPADVHNNLNPSPPDLPTGTIDTAQVFRNSGINLTVQEDDVLNDPDSPDPGNNWSEAELHQLMEDNFDRFRNSQQWNVYGVVVPRFGDPDYNSGYYGTMFDWGGWQPGDSFLRQGFAIAEDATRARSSGTLYDNNDKRDRLVLQTFCHELGHAFNLPHSWQRSNTPSSASNSFMNYPWGYTGGSGETGFWSDFRWEFDDPELVWMRHGNRRDVMFGGNDWIGDNLSIYTGPLPEVQEGPLSLEIRGKDIVRLFEPVHLEIKLTNTSQDRIDVLNRLQPEDQFLSIYIEQPDGTHRKFVPPVKRLLAPGELVELGPGESIYDSIQLTYTSAGITFDKPGEYRIRAFYGEHEVALMSGSFRLRIASNFSTEEEELTHLLSDLRVAKFIYFRGGGPKYAEVAEQLERVCRKNEKAHPATTRYLQMVVGQHDARDFKTMSIVDGKREFLQRKETPKKPSKLCPTP
;
A
#
# COMPACT_ATOMS: atom_id res chain seq x y z
N MET A 1 2.40 -6.87 74.60
CA MET A 1 2.12 -8.14 73.91
C MET A 1 0.63 -8.33 73.98
N GLU A 2 -0.09 -8.20 72.88
CA GLU A 2 -1.49 -8.60 72.78
C GLU A 2 -1.84 -8.78 71.29
N THR A 3 -2.72 -9.74 71.00
CA THR A 3 -3.01 -10.24 69.66
C THR A 3 -4.18 -9.47 69.02
N PRO A 4 -4.16 -9.24 67.70
CA PRO A 4 -5.32 -8.70 67.00
C PRO A 4 -6.38 -9.80 66.80
N LYS A 5 -7.54 -9.61 67.43
CA LYS A 5 -8.81 -10.04 66.85
C LYS A 5 -9.44 -8.80 66.23
N ASP A 6 -9.85 -8.92 64.98
CA ASP A 6 -11.18 -8.54 64.46
C ASP A 6 -11.11 -8.51 62.92
N LEU A 7 -11.33 -9.70 62.36
CA LEU A 7 -11.85 -9.87 61.01
C LEU A 7 -13.35 -9.59 61.04
N PHE A 8 -13.88 -9.01 59.96
CA PHE A 8 -15.27 -8.56 59.70
C PHE A 8 -15.54 -7.06 59.93
N GLU A 9 -15.19 -6.24 58.92
CA GLU A 9 -16.11 -5.31 58.25
C GLU A 9 -15.41 -4.64 57.06
N LEU A 10 -15.70 -5.12 55.85
CA LEU A 10 -15.35 -4.46 54.57
C LEU A 10 -16.44 -4.77 53.53
N GLU A 11 -17.70 -4.56 53.92
CA GLU A 11 -18.84 -4.55 52.99
C GLU A 11 -19.05 -3.14 52.44
N SER A 12 -18.36 -2.81 51.34
CA SER A 12 -18.86 -1.98 50.22
C SER A 12 -17.76 -1.65 49.22
N ILE A 13 -18.17 -1.36 47.98
CA ILE A 13 -17.30 -0.95 46.85
C ILE A 13 -16.39 -2.07 46.33
N LEU A 14 -17.01 -3.09 45.73
CA LEU A 14 -16.67 -3.63 44.41
C LEU A 14 -17.72 -4.70 44.06
N GLU A 15 -18.77 -4.32 43.31
CA GLU A 15 -19.68 -5.30 42.73
C GLU A 15 -18.97 -6.06 41.60
N PHE A 16 -18.28 -7.13 42.00
CA PHE A 16 -17.54 -8.07 41.15
C PHE A 16 -18.44 -8.91 40.20
N LYS A 17 -19.63 -8.41 39.84
CA LYS A 17 -20.66 -9.15 39.10
C LYS A 17 -20.65 -8.87 37.60
N ASP A 18 -20.17 -7.71 37.16
CA ASP A 18 -20.16 -7.32 35.74
C ASP A 18 -18.80 -7.52 35.03
N ILE A 19 -17.80 -8.11 35.71
CA ILE A 19 -16.47 -8.41 35.14
C ILE A 19 -16.11 -9.90 35.33
N LEU A 20 -16.98 -10.80 34.86
CA LEU A 20 -16.83 -12.27 34.92
C LEU A 20 -17.63 -12.97 33.79
N ILE A 21 -17.13 -13.86 32.92
CA ILE A 21 -15.76 -14.21 32.46
C ILE A 21 -15.87 -14.63 30.97
N PRO A 22 -15.24 -13.96 29.97
CA PRO A 22 -15.34 -14.39 28.56
C PRO A 22 -14.60 -15.71 28.24
N TRP A 23 -13.54 -16.03 29.01
CA TRP A 23 -12.48 -16.96 28.61
C TRP A 23 -12.62 -18.38 29.18
N LYS A 24 -13.83 -18.95 29.20
CA LYS A 24 -14.01 -20.37 29.60
C LYS A 24 -13.46 -21.36 28.56
N TYR A 25 -13.21 -20.90 27.34
CA TYR A 25 -12.65 -21.70 26.24
C TYR A 25 -11.64 -20.85 25.45
N ARG A 26 -10.68 -21.50 24.78
CA ARG A 26 -9.81 -20.83 23.80
C ARG A 26 -10.62 -20.34 22.59
N GLN A 27 -10.13 -19.26 21.97
CA GLN A 27 -10.61 -18.80 20.67
C GLN A 27 -10.31 -19.87 19.61
N ILE A 28 -11.28 -20.08 18.72
CA ILE A 28 -11.05 -20.85 17.49
C ILE A 28 -10.34 -19.97 16.47
N SER A 29 -10.55 -18.65 16.50
CA SER A 29 -9.96 -17.78 15.50
C SER A 29 -8.43 -17.78 15.50
N GLY A 30 -7.84 -17.63 14.31
CA GLY A 30 -6.40 -17.59 14.10
C GLY A 30 -5.93 -18.45 12.92
N THR A 31 -4.63 -18.75 12.87
CA THR A 31 -3.99 -19.48 11.78
C THR A 31 -3.61 -20.90 12.18
N TYR A 32 -3.85 -21.85 11.26
CA TYR A 32 -3.62 -23.28 11.38
C TYR A 32 -2.82 -23.77 10.17
N LYS A 33 -1.86 -24.68 10.35
CA LYS A 33 -1.03 -25.17 9.24
C LYS A 33 -0.49 -26.57 9.47
N ASN A 34 -0.51 -27.43 8.47
CA ASN A 34 0.15 -28.74 8.58
C ASN A 34 1.67 -28.56 8.50
N ASN A 35 2.36 -28.96 9.57
CA ASN A 35 3.81 -28.96 9.66
C ASN A 35 4.45 -30.30 9.23
N ASP A 36 3.68 -31.20 8.61
CA ASP A 36 4.19 -32.45 8.09
C ASP A 36 5.20 -32.19 6.95
N THR A 37 6.45 -32.57 7.19
CA THR A 37 7.56 -32.42 6.24
C THR A 37 7.56 -33.47 5.13
N ALA A 38 6.80 -34.56 5.28
CA ALA A 38 6.60 -35.59 4.26
C ALA A 38 5.43 -35.26 3.30
N SER A 39 4.48 -34.42 3.72
CA SER A 39 3.33 -34.06 2.88
C SER A 39 3.72 -33.23 1.64
N SER A 40 3.23 -33.66 0.48
CA SER A 40 3.33 -32.92 -0.79
C SER A 40 2.33 -31.76 -0.90
N SER A 41 1.29 -31.73 -0.06
CA SER A 41 0.30 -30.64 0.00
C SER A 41 0.34 -29.95 1.36
N ILE A 42 0.37 -28.62 1.36
CA ILE A 42 0.38 -27.79 2.56
C ILE A 42 -0.81 -26.83 2.47
N LEU A 43 -1.57 -26.76 3.56
CA LEU A 43 -2.69 -25.83 3.73
C LEU A 43 -2.40 -24.94 4.94
N GLU A 44 -2.31 -23.64 4.69
CA GLU A 44 -2.31 -22.58 5.71
C GLU A 44 -3.72 -22.01 5.79
N LEU A 45 -4.49 -22.40 6.81
CA LEU A 45 -5.89 -22.04 7.02
C LEU A 45 -6.00 -20.92 8.06
N ARG A 46 -6.89 -19.96 7.80
CA ARG A 46 -7.25 -18.85 8.69
C ARG A 46 -8.74 -18.92 8.97
N ILE A 47 -9.11 -18.98 10.25
CA ILE A 47 -10.51 -19.09 10.70
C ILE A 47 -10.85 -17.83 11.50
N ASP A 48 -11.89 -17.09 11.14
CA ASP A 48 -12.33 -15.86 11.84
C ASP A 48 -13.82 -15.97 12.22
N VAL A 49 -14.10 -16.54 13.39
CA VAL A 49 -15.48 -16.87 13.85
C VAL A 49 -15.74 -16.59 15.34
N ASP A 50 -14.71 -16.22 16.10
CA ASP A 50 -14.78 -15.63 17.45
C ASP A 50 -13.63 -14.63 17.69
N GLY A 51 -13.64 -13.89 18.81
CA GLY A 51 -12.68 -12.82 19.10
C GLY A 51 -13.34 -11.45 19.27
N ARG A 52 -12.55 -10.37 19.13
CA ARG A 52 -13.00 -8.97 19.33
C ARG A 52 -14.02 -8.52 18.30
N ARG A 53 -13.74 -8.74 17.02
CA ARG A 53 -14.55 -8.31 15.86
C ARG A 53 -14.53 -9.40 14.79
N PRO A 54 -15.27 -10.51 15.01
CA PRO A 54 -15.21 -11.69 14.15
C PRO A 54 -15.92 -11.45 12.81
N GLN A 55 -15.27 -11.82 11.71
CA GLN A 55 -15.81 -11.58 10.36
C GLN A 55 -16.73 -12.70 9.85
N ASN A 56 -16.79 -13.84 10.55
CA ASN A 56 -17.49 -15.06 10.13
C ASN A 56 -17.01 -15.60 8.77
N VAL A 57 -15.68 -15.59 8.57
CA VAL A 57 -14.98 -15.96 7.34
C VAL A 57 -13.96 -17.06 7.63
N ILE A 58 -13.75 -17.95 6.66
CA ILE A 58 -12.56 -18.81 6.60
C ILE A 58 -11.80 -18.46 5.33
N SER A 59 -10.47 -18.47 5.36
CA SER A 59 -9.63 -18.40 4.15
C SER A 59 -8.44 -19.34 4.26
N GLY A 60 -7.72 -19.53 3.17
CA GLY A 60 -6.48 -20.28 3.24
C GLY A 60 -5.64 -20.21 1.97
N ASP A 61 -4.38 -20.63 2.11
CA ASP A 61 -3.41 -20.73 1.02
C ASP A 61 -2.99 -22.19 0.84
N PHE A 62 -3.05 -22.67 -0.40
CA PHE A 62 -2.49 -23.96 -0.79
C PHE A 62 -1.06 -23.78 -1.29
N PHE A 63 -0.17 -24.67 -0.83
CA PHE A 63 1.18 -24.80 -1.35
C PHE A 63 1.47 -26.25 -1.72
N ARG A 64 2.23 -26.45 -2.80
CA ARG A 64 2.73 -27.75 -3.23
C ARG A 64 4.19 -27.89 -2.89
N ARG A 65 4.55 -28.98 -2.20
CA ARG A 65 5.93 -29.37 -1.94
C ARG A 65 6.39 -30.38 -2.99
N HIS A 66 7.43 -30.02 -3.74
CA HIS A 66 8.12 -30.92 -4.66
C HIS A 66 9.40 -31.42 -4.02
N PHE A 67 9.63 -32.73 -4.07
CA PHE A 67 10.85 -33.38 -3.61
C PHE A 67 11.74 -33.71 -4.81
N LEU A 68 13.04 -33.38 -4.75
CA LEU A 68 14.00 -33.84 -5.75
C LEU A 68 14.42 -35.28 -5.47
N ASP A 69 14.13 -36.18 -6.42
CA ASP A 69 14.61 -37.56 -6.40
C ASP A 69 15.98 -37.64 -7.11
N PHE A 70 17.06 -37.62 -6.33
CA PHE A 70 18.45 -37.59 -6.83
C PHE A 70 18.96 -38.90 -7.47
N LYS A 71 18.08 -39.78 -7.98
CA LYS A 71 18.44 -41.04 -8.66
C LYS A 71 19.37 -40.91 -9.87
N PHE A 72 19.54 -39.70 -10.43
CA PHE A 72 20.33 -39.48 -11.65
C PHE A 72 21.77 -38.99 -11.43
N PHE A 73 22.15 -38.50 -10.25
CA PHE A 73 23.56 -38.17 -9.96
C PHE A 73 24.31 -39.35 -9.35
N LYS A 74 24.64 -40.33 -10.19
CA LYS A 74 25.65 -41.34 -9.86
C LYS A 74 27.03 -40.67 -9.90
N VAL A 75 27.41 -40.00 -8.80
CA VAL A 75 28.76 -39.47 -8.62
C VAL A 75 29.74 -40.63 -8.74
N ILE A 76 30.59 -40.59 -9.77
CA ILE A 76 31.66 -41.58 -9.97
C ILE A 76 32.79 -41.24 -8.99
N GLY A 77 32.57 -41.57 -7.72
CA GLY A 77 33.61 -41.60 -6.69
C GLY A 77 34.36 -42.94 -6.74
N PRO A 78 35.65 -42.97 -6.34
CA PRO A 78 36.42 -44.21 -6.27
C PRO A 78 35.77 -45.20 -5.28
N ALA A 79 35.87 -46.49 -5.60
CA ALA A 79 35.10 -47.57 -4.98
C ALA A 79 35.50 -47.88 -3.52
N ALA A 80 35.14 -47.01 -2.57
CA ALA A 80 35.26 -47.26 -1.13
C ALA A 80 34.28 -46.47 -0.23
N SER A 81 33.52 -45.51 -0.76
CA SER A 81 32.60 -44.68 0.04
C SER A 81 31.18 -45.29 0.11
N PRO A 82 30.59 -45.50 1.30
CA PRO A 82 29.16 -45.79 1.39
C PRO A 82 28.37 -44.61 0.84
N ALA A 83 27.33 -44.88 0.05
CA ALA A 83 26.50 -43.86 -0.56
C ALA A 83 25.87 -42.97 0.52
N ARG A 84 26.39 -41.74 0.67
CA ARG A 84 25.77 -40.73 1.54
C ARG A 84 24.47 -40.28 0.91
N PHE A 85 23.35 -40.75 1.45
CA PHE A 85 22.04 -40.17 1.18
C PHE A 85 22.06 -38.70 1.61
N TYR A 86 21.94 -37.79 0.65
CA TYR A 86 21.64 -36.39 0.95
C TYR A 86 20.15 -36.31 1.32
N PRO A 87 19.78 -35.72 2.48
CA PRO A 87 18.38 -35.56 2.84
C PRO A 87 17.67 -34.69 1.81
N PHE A 88 16.48 -35.13 1.44
CA PHE A 88 15.63 -34.63 0.36
C PHE A 88 15.57 -33.10 0.27
N LEU A 89 16.23 -32.52 -0.75
CA LEU A 89 16.00 -31.13 -1.12
C LEU A 89 14.56 -31.02 -1.62
N SER A 90 13.77 -30.16 -0.99
CA SER A 90 12.37 -29.94 -1.37
C SER A 90 12.07 -28.44 -1.49
N PHE A 91 11.23 -28.11 -2.46
CA PHE A 91 10.78 -26.75 -2.74
C PHE A 91 9.29 -26.65 -2.48
N VAL A 92 8.85 -25.54 -1.89
CA VAL A 92 7.43 -25.26 -1.63
C VAL A 92 7.00 -24.10 -2.50
N PHE A 93 6.01 -24.33 -3.36
CA PHE A 93 5.43 -23.33 -4.24
C PHE A 93 4.02 -22.99 -3.81
N TYR A 94 3.67 -21.70 -3.77
CA TYR A 94 2.28 -21.27 -3.62
C TYR A 94 1.48 -21.65 -4.87
N GLU A 95 0.30 -22.24 -4.69
CA GLU A 95 -0.61 -22.59 -5.78
C GLU A 95 -1.74 -21.57 -5.95
N LYS A 96 -2.49 -21.30 -4.87
CA LYS A 96 -3.71 -20.48 -4.87
C LYS A 96 -4.21 -20.14 -3.48
N SER A 97 -4.97 -19.05 -3.37
CA SER A 97 -5.72 -18.66 -2.18
C SER A 97 -7.22 -18.91 -2.37
N PHE A 98 -7.93 -19.08 -1.25
CA PHE A 98 -9.39 -19.17 -1.23
C PHE A 98 -9.99 -18.45 -0.03
N ILE A 99 -11.28 -18.14 -0.14
CA ILE A 99 -12.14 -17.60 0.91
C ILE A 99 -13.46 -18.37 0.97
N VAL A 100 -14.07 -18.41 2.13
CA VAL A 100 -15.38 -18.98 2.45
C VAL A 100 -16.10 -17.92 3.26
N GLU A 101 -17.01 -17.22 2.60
CA GLU A 101 -17.82 -16.15 3.18
C GLU A 101 -19.10 -16.73 3.83
N SER A 102 -19.66 -16.02 4.80
CA SER A 102 -20.90 -16.42 5.50
C SER A 102 -20.84 -17.85 6.09
N VAL A 103 -19.78 -18.16 6.82
CA VAL A 103 -19.54 -19.48 7.42
C VAL A 103 -20.72 -19.93 8.28
N THR A 104 -21.24 -21.14 8.02
CA THR A 104 -22.26 -21.78 8.86
C THR A 104 -21.60 -22.52 10.01
N ARG A 105 -21.91 -22.12 11.24
CA ARG A 105 -21.33 -22.66 12.48
C ARG A 105 -22.35 -23.49 13.26
N SER A 106 -21.97 -24.72 13.62
CA SER A 106 -22.68 -25.55 14.59
C SER A 106 -21.73 -26.03 15.69
N THR A 107 -22.22 -26.23 16.91
CA THR A 107 -21.41 -26.77 18.01
C THR A 107 -22.20 -27.86 18.73
N ALA A 108 -21.66 -29.07 18.78
CA ALA A 108 -22.26 -30.23 19.44
C ALA A 108 -21.19 -31.01 20.21
N ASN A 109 -21.48 -31.41 21.45
CA ASN A 109 -20.54 -32.17 22.32
C ASN A 109 -19.14 -31.53 22.45
N GLY A 110 -19.06 -30.20 22.38
CA GLY A 110 -17.81 -29.43 22.40
C GLY A 110 -17.08 -29.34 21.06
N LEU A 111 -17.45 -30.14 20.04
CA LEU A 111 -16.93 -30.01 18.69
C LEU A 111 -17.64 -28.87 17.96
N THR A 112 -16.89 -27.86 17.49
CA THR A 112 -17.40 -26.83 16.59
C THR A 112 -17.13 -27.27 15.16
N THR A 113 -18.18 -27.29 14.35
CA THR A 113 -18.11 -27.59 12.91
C THR A 113 -18.47 -26.32 12.15
N LEU A 114 -17.60 -25.93 11.23
CA LEU A 114 -17.73 -24.77 10.36
C LEU A 114 -17.85 -25.26 8.92
N THR A 115 -18.80 -24.73 8.15
CA THR A 115 -19.08 -25.17 6.77
C THR A 115 -19.38 -24.00 5.86
N GLY A 116 -19.11 -24.16 4.56
CA GLY A 116 -19.42 -23.15 3.54
C GLY A 116 -18.85 -23.50 2.17
N ASN A 117 -19.20 -22.68 1.17
CA ASN A 117 -18.74 -22.82 -0.21
C ASN A 117 -17.36 -22.18 -0.38
N ILE A 118 -16.45 -22.85 -1.12
CA ILE A 118 -15.11 -22.34 -1.38
C ILE A 118 -15.14 -21.44 -2.62
N ARG A 119 -14.71 -20.19 -2.47
CA ARG A 119 -14.42 -19.26 -3.57
C ARG A 119 -12.91 -19.13 -3.72
N TYR A 120 -12.36 -19.57 -4.85
CA TYR A 120 -10.94 -19.39 -5.17
C TYR A 120 -10.71 -18.00 -5.79
N PHE A 121 -9.70 -17.27 -5.32
CA PHE A 121 -9.34 -15.96 -5.89
C PHE A 121 -8.80 -16.10 -7.31
N ASP A 122 -7.82 -17.00 -7.50
CA ASP A 122 -7.17 -17.24 -8.79
C ASP A 122 -8.06 -18.03 -9.79
N TYR A 123 -9.16 -18.65 -9.33
CA TYR A 123 -10.02 -19.56 -10.11
C TYR A 123 -11.53 -19.42 -9.79
N PRO A 124 -12.14 -18.24 -9.97
CA PRO A 124 -13.51 -17.96 -9.50
C PRO A 124 -14.60 -18.80 -10.18
N GLY A 125 -14.32 -19.43 -11.33
CA GLY A 125 -15.25 -20.34 -12.01
C GLY A 125 -15.43 -21.71 -11.34
N ILE A 126 -14.63 -22.05 -10.32
CA ILE A 126 -14.81 -23.25 -9.51
C ILE A 126 -15.82 -22.93 -8.40
N ILE A 127 -17.04 -23.43 -8.55
CA ILE A 127 -18.18 -23.16 -7.66
C ILE A 127 -18.77 -24.41 -6.99
N ASP A 128 -18.22 -25.59 -7.28
CA ASP A 128 -18.72 -26.89 -6.83
C ASP A 128 -17.91 -27.50 -5.66
N GLU A 129 -17.01 -26.72 -5.05
CA GLU A 129 -16.19 -27.14 -3.92
C GLU A 129 -16.65 -26.52 -2.60
N THR A 130 -16.73 -27.31 -1.53
CA THR A 130 -17.16 -26.89 -0.19
C THR A 130 -16.18 -27.34 0.88
N ILE A 131 -16.17 -26.64 2.03
CA ILE A 131 -15.32 -26.96 3.17
C ILE A 131 -16.14 -27.45 4.36
N THR A 132 -15.54 -28.33 5.17
CA THR A 132 -15.93 -28.58 6.56
C THR A 132 -14.68 -28.48 7.43
N VAL A 133 -14.74 -27.69 8.49
CA VAL A 133 -13.66 -27.52 9.47
C VAL A 133 -14.16 -27.87 10.86
N GLU A 134 -13.56 -28.90 11.46
CA GLU A 134 -13.90 -29.43 12.79
C GLU A 134 -12.85 -28.99 13.81
N VAL A 135 -13.27 -28.28 14.86
CA VAL A 135 -12.38 -27.75 15.91
C VAL A 135 -12.96 -28.06 17.29
N GLN A 136 -12.20 -28.78 18.12
CA GLN A 136 -12.62 -29.09 19.49
C GLN A 136 -12.51 -27.84 20.37
N ARG A 137 -13.59 -27.44 21.07
CA ARG A 137 -13.52 -26.42 22.12
C ARG A 137 -12.79 -26.99 23.32
N VAL A 138 -11.71 -26.32 23.72
CA VAL A 138 -10.87 -26.66 24.88
C VAL A 138 -10.81 -25.48 25.86
N HIS A 139 -10.60 -25.77 27.15
CA HIS A 139 -10.51 -24.74 28.18
C HIS A 139 -9.28 -23.85 27.95
N PHE A 140 -9.30 -22.59 28.41
CA PHE A 140 -8.19 -21.66 28.19
C PHE A 140 -6.82 -22.17 28.69
N PHE A 141 -6.80 -22.93 29.78
CA PHE A 141 -5.59 -23.55 30.35
C PHE A 141 -5.10 -24.81 29.61
N GLN A 142 -5.83 -25.34 28.64
CA GLN A 142 -5.38 -26.46 27.80
C GLN A 142 -4.60 -25.93 26.58
N PRO A 143 -3.74 -26.74 25.92
CA PRO A 143 -3.10 -26.35 24.66
C PRO A 143 -4.13 -25.96 23.59
N ALA A 144 -3.73 -25.10 22.65
CA ALA A 144 -4.60 -24.75 21.52
C ALA A 144 -4.92 -26.01 20.69
N PRO A 145 -6.19 -26.24 20.33
CA PRO A 145 -6.60 -27.42 19.58
C PRO A 145 -6.17 -27.27 18.11
N GLY A 146 -5.81 -28.36 17.46
CA GLY A 146 -5.79 -28.38 15.99
C GLY A 146 -7.21 -28.40 15.41
N CYS A 147 -7.30 -28.24 14.10
CA CYS A 147 -8.53 -28.46 13.34
C CYS A 147 -8.37 -29.63 12.35
N HIS A 148 -9.50 -30.26 12.02
CA HIS A 148 -9.59 -31.22 10.93
C HIS A 148 -10.40 -30.60 9.79
N VAL A 149 -9.77 -30.44 8.64
CA VAL A 149 -10.35 -29.86 7.43
C VAL A 149 -10.71 -30.98 6.46
N LYS A 150 -11.88 -30.90 5.86
CA LYS A 150 -12.36 -31.75 4.76
C LYS A 150 -12.81 -30.84 3.63
N ILE A 151 -12.35 -31.12 2.41
CA ILE A 151 -12.77 -30.42 1.20
C ILE A 151 -13.53 -31.39 0.33
N PHE A 152 -14.71 -30.98 -0.11
CA PHE A 152 -15.58 -31.78 -0.96
C PHE A 152 -15.68 -31.13 -2.33
N LYS A 153 -15.85 -31.94 -3.38
CA LYS A 153 -16.20 -31.50 -4.73
C LYS A 153 -17.46 -32.23 -5.18
N ALA A 154 -18.50 -31.49 -5.55
CA ALA A 154 -19.83 -32.03 -5.87
C ALA A 154 -20.34 -33.03 -4.78
N GLY A 155 -20.05 -32.74 -3.50
CA GLY A 155 -20.40 -33.58 -2.35
C GLY A 155 -19.47 -34.78 -2.08
N VAL A 156 -18.50 -35.07 -2.94
CA VAL A 156 -17.52 -36.16 -2.75
C VAL A 156 -16.29 -35.64 -2.02
N LEU A 157 -15.82 -36.33 -0.97
CA LEU A 157 -14.58 -35.96 -0.26
C LEU A 157 -13.39 -36.04 -1.22
N LYS A 158 -12.66 -34.92 -1.33
CA LYS A 158 -11.54 -34.72 -2.26
C LYS A 158 -10.21 -34.69 -1.50
N ASP A 159 -10.09 -33.81 -0.51
CA ASP A 159 -8.88 -33.61 0.29
C ASP A 159 -9.23 -33.54 1.79
N SER A 160 -8.29 -33.91 2.67
CA SER A 160 -8.47 -33.83 4.12
C SER A 160 -7.14 -33.50 4.82
N TYR A 161 -7.17 -32.62 5.83
CA TYR A 161 -5.97 -32.11 6.50
C TYR A 161 -6.16 -32.02 8.02
N CYS A 162 -5.16 -32.47 8.78
CA CYS A 162 -5.05 -32.18 10.21
C CYS A 162 -4.07 -31.01 10.40
N LEU A 163 -4.56 -29.87 10.87
CA LEU A 163 -3.80 -28.63 11.01
C LEU A 163 -3.66 -28.25 12.49
N PRO A 164 -2.47 -28.29 13.12
CA PRO A 164 -2.26 -27.62 14.41
C PRO A 164 -2.44 -26.10 14.27
N LYS A 165 -2.93 -25.46 15.34
CA LYS A 165 -2.96 -23.99 15.43
C LYS A 165 -1.52 -23.48 15.59
N ILE A 166 -1.13 -22.50 14.78
CA ILE A 166 0.22 -21.91 14.78
C ILE A 166 0.22 -20.44 15.24
N SER A 167 -0.93 -19.76 15.24
CA SER A 167 -1.08 -18.39 15.72
C SER A 167 -2.53 -18.08 16.11
N GLU A 168 -2.73 -17.18 17.08
CA GLU A 168 -4.04 -16.55 17.35
C GLU A 168 -4.36 -15.45 16.31
N TYR A 169 -3.36 -14.99 15.55
CA TYR A 169 -3.47 -13.98 14.51
C TYR A 169 -3.55 -14.60 13.11
N PHE A 170 -4.05 -13.83 12.13
CA PHE A 170 -4.28 -14.28 10.75
C PHE A 170 -3.03 -14.16 9.85
N ARG A 171 -2.18 -13.19 10.15
CA ARG A 171 -0.87 -12.99 9.51
C ARG A 171 0.13 -12.50 10.55
N THR A 172 1.42 -12.66 10.28
CA THR A 172 2.51 -12.12 11.09
C THR A 172 3.36 -11.23 10.19
N VAL A 173 3.64 -10.01 10.64
CA VAL A 173 4.37 -8.99 9.88
C VAL A 173 5.49 -8.41 10.74
N THR A 174 6.64 -8.18 10.11
CA THR A 174 7.70 -7.33 10.67
C THR A 174 7.65 -5.98 9.95
N LEU A 175 7.49 -4.91 10.72
CA LEU A 175 7.72 -3.55 10.27
C LEU A 175 9.11 -3.13 10.77
N GLU A 176 9.96 -2.75 9.84
CA GLU A 176 11.26 -2.13 10.09
C GLU A 176 11.09 -0.62 9.95
N VAL A 177 11.63 0.18 10.87
CA VAL A 177 11.44 1.63 10.88
C VAL A 177 12.74 2.37 11.17
N ASP A 178 13.18 3.13 10.19
CA ASP A 178 14.21 4.16 10.38
C ASP A 178 13.55 5.49 10.75
N ARG A 179 14.27 6.34 11.48
CA ARG A 179 13.83 7.70 11.78
C ARG A 179 14.98 8.69 11.71
N TYR A 180 14.72 9.91 11.27
CA TYR A 180 15.75 10.95 11.26
C TYR A 180 16.03 11.49 12.66
N ASN A 181 17.27 11.92 12.88
CA ASN A 181 17.65 12.62 14.09
C ASN A 181 16.77 13.87 14.29
N GLY A 182 16.25 14.06 15.51
CA GLY A 182 15.23 15.06 15.81
C GLY A 182 13.78 14.60 15.57
N THR A 183 13.55 13.46 14.91
CA THR A 183 12.23 12.82 14.79
C THR A 183 12.06 11.62 15.71
N SER A 184 10.80 11.25 15.96
CA SER A 184 10.39 10.16 16.85
C SER A 184 9.50 9.15 16.11
N PHE A 185 9.63 7.87 16.46
CA PHE A 185 8.60 6.89 16.13
C PHE A 185 7.26 7.34 16.78
N PRO A 186 6.08 7.10 16.15
CA PRO A 186 4.79 7.47 16.74
C PRO A 186 4.64 6.92 18.17
N ALA A 187 4.40 7.83 19.12
CA ALA A 187 4.28 7.49 20.53
C ALA A 187 3.01 6.68 20.83
N ASP A 188 3.02 5.94 21.94
CA ASP A 188 1.82 5.43 22.58
C ASP A 188 0.88 6.59 22.93
N VAL A 189 -0.38 6.54 22.49
CA VAL A 189 -1.34 7.62 22.73
C VAL A 189 -2.49 7.17 23.61
N HIS A 190 -3.03 8.09 24.42
CA HIS A 190 -4.28 7.84 25.13
C HIS A 190 -5.43 7.66 24.14
N ASN A 191 -6.05 6.47 24.14
CA ASN A 191 -7.03 6.08 23.13
C ASN A 191 -8.33 6.91 23.18
N ASN A 192 -8.60 7.55 24.34
CA ASN A 192 -9.81 8.30 24.64
C ASN A 192 -9.59 9.82 24.77
N LEU A 193 -8.52 10.39 24.19
CA LEU A 193 -8.30 11.84 24.13
C LEU A 193 -9.48 12.58 23.48
N ASN A 194 -10.12 13.48 24.23
CA ASN A 194 -11.27 14.26 23.77
C ASN A 194 -10.94 15.15 22.55
N PRO A 195 -11.77 15.17 21.48
CA PRO A 195 -12.96 14.34 21.27
C PRO A 195 -12.63 12.88 20.94
N SER A 196 -13.41 11.97 21.54
CA SER A 196 -13.29 10.51 21.46
C SER A 196 -14.66 9.86 21.75
N PRO A 197 -14.90 8.60 21.33
CA PRO A 197 -16.15 7.92 21.67
C PRO A 197 -16.28 7.71 23.19
N PRO A 198 -17.44 8.03 23.80
CA PRO A 198 -17.61 8.09 25.25
C PRO A 198 -17.56 6.71 25.94
N ASP A 199 -17.66 5.63 25.18
CA ASP A 199 -17.60 4.24 25.63
C ASP A 199 -16.22 3.58 25.44
N LEU A 200 -15.21 4.30 24.92
CA LEU A 200 -13.85 3.74 24.85
C LEU A 200 -13.27 3.53 26.25
N PRO A 201 -12.76 2.32 26.57
CA PRO A 201 -12.11 2.09 27.85
C PRO A 201 -10.78 2.84 27.91
N THR A 202 -10.55 3.58 29.00
CA THR A 202 -9.30 4.32 29.23
C THR A 202 -8.08 3.41 29.11
N GLY A 203 -7.18 3.74 28.19
CA GLY A 203 -5.91 3.04 27.99
C GLY A 203 -4.99 3.77 27.04
N THR A 204 -3.87 3.14 26.69
CA THR A 204 -3.01 3.57 25.58
C THR A 204 -3.20 2.68 24.36
N ILE A 205 -2.82 3.18 23.20
CA ILE A 205 -2.75 2.42 21.95
C ILE A 205 -1.50 2.82 21.17
N ASP A 206 -0.85 1.82 20.59
CA ASP A 206 0.38 1.92 19.80
C ASP A 206 0.18 1.25 18.43
N THR A 207 1.12 1.47 17.50
CA THR A 207 1.08 0.90 16.14
C THR A 207 0.91 -0.62 16.14
N ALA A 208 1.66 -1.35 16.97
CA ALA A 208 1.54 -2.80 17.04
C ALA A 208 0.17 -3.24 17.59
N GLN A 209 -0.36 -2.52 18.58
CA GLN A 209 -1.66 -2.81 19.17
C GLN A 209 -2.84 -2.53 18.21
N VAL A 210 -2.77 -1.49 17.37
CA VAL A 210 -3.73 -1.26 16.27
C VAL A 210 -3.82 -2.49 15.36
N PHE A 211 -2.68 -3.00 14.89
CA PHE A 211 -2.65 -4.13 13.98
C PHE A 211 -2.99 -5.46 14.68
N ARG A 212 -2.63 -5.64 15.96
CA ARG A 212 -3.08 -6.78 16.78
C ARG A 212 -4.59 -6.80 17.00
N ASN A 213 -5.21 -5.65 17.31
CA ASN A 213 -6.67 -5.50 17.37
C ASN A 213 -7.33 -5.88 16.03
N SER A 214 -6.63 -5.56 14.93
CA SER A 214 -7.01 -5.90 13.55
C SER A 214 -6.71 -7.36 13.16
N GLY A 215 -6.16 -8.17 14.07
CA GLY A 215 -5.88 -9.60 13.86
C GLY A 215 -4.55 -9.90 13.16
N ILE A 216 -3.67 -8.92 13.03
CA ILE A 216 -2.32 -9.06 12.46
C ILE A 216 -1.28 -9.03 13.59
N ASN A 217 -0.40 -10.02 13.66
CA ASN A 217 0.72 -10.02 14.59
C ASN A 217 1.83 -9.12 14.06
N LEU A 218 1.71 -7.81 14.32
CA LEU A 218 2.74 -6.83 13.96
C LEU A 218 3.85 -6.82 15.01
N THR A 219 5.09 -7.01 14.53
CA THR A 219 6.34 -6.76 15.26
C THR A 219 6.94 -5.49 14.69
N VAL A 220 7.12 -4.46 15.51
CA VAL A 220 7.85 -3.25 15.13
C VAL A 220 9.31 -3.41 15.54
N GLN A 221 10.21 -3.04 14.64
CA GLN A 221 11.65 -2.93 14.89
C GLN A 221 12.06 -1.53 14.47
N GLU A 222 12.22 -0.64 15.46
CA GLU A 222 12.98 0.60 15.25
C GLU A 222 14.43 0.19 15.01
N ASP A 223 14.96 0.51 13.82
CA ASP A 223 16.29 0.12 13.37
C ASP A 223 17.28 1.26 13.65
N ASP A 224 17.45 2.22 12.72
CA ASP A 224 18.43 3.30 12.87
C ASP A 224 17.85 4.70 13.11
N VAL A 225 18.70 5.52 13.73
CA VAL A 225 18.55 6.98 13.80
C VAL A 225 19.45 7.62 12.74
N LEU A 226 18.84 7.96 11.61
CA LEU A 226 19.51 8.52 10.44
C LEU A 226 19.93 9.98 10.70
N ASN A 227 21.18 10.32 10.43
CA ASN A 227 21.69 11.69 10.62
C ASN A 227 21.81 12.41 9.28
N ASP A 228 20.91 13.35 8.99
CA ASP A 228 21.08 14.37 7.95
C ASP A 228 21.35 15.72 8.66
N PRO A 229 22.57 16.28 8.53
CA PRO A 229 22.95 17.52 9.21
C PRO A 229 22.18 18.74 8.71
N ASP A 230 21.66 18.68 7.48
CA ASP A 230 20.97 19.77 6.80
C ASP A 230 19.44 19.59 6.87
N SER A 231 18.94 18.51 7.51
CA SER A 231 17.51 18.26 7.70
C SER A 231 16.73 19.31 8.51
N PRO A 232 17.33 20.13 9.40
CA PRO A 232 16.62 21.21 10.08
C PRO A 232 16.33 22.44 9.21
N ASP A 233 16.97 22.57 8.04
CA ASP A 233 16.88 23.78 7.23
C ASP A 233 15.53 23.86 6.47
N PRO A 234 14.71 24.91 6.68
CA PRO A 234 13.34 25.01 6.13
C PRO A 234 13.17 25.09 4.60
N GLY A 235 14.22 24.81 3.81
CA GLY A 235 14.17 24.69 2.35
C GLY A 235 14.79 23.41 1.81
N ASN A 236 15.13 22.45 2.69
CA ASN A 236 15.84 21.22 2.37
C ASN A 236 14.97 19.97 2.64
N ASN A 237 13.71 20.03 2.21
CA ASN A 237 12.76 18.92 2.28
C ASN A 237 13.33 17.69 1.55
N TRP A 238 13.01 16.49 2.05
CA TRP A 238 13.25 15.27 1.28
C TRP A 238 12.29 15.21 0.08
N SER A 239 12.78 14.77 -1.07
CA SER A 239 11.95 14.46 -2.24
C SER A 239 11.51 13.00 -2.23
N GLU A 240 10.41 12.69 -2.90
CA GLU A 240 9.90 11.32 -3.05
C GLU A 240 10.95 10.37 -3.66
N ALA A 241 11.82 10.91 -4.52
CA ALA A 241 12.93 10.21 -5.14
C ALA A 241 14.02 9.82 -4.14
N GLU A 242 14.36 10.71 -3.21
CA GLU A 242 15.35 10.46 -2.17
C GLU A 242 14.81 9.50 -1.11
N LEU A 243 13.53 9.63 -0.74
CA LEU A 243 12.85 8.70 0.19
C LEU A 243 12.70 7.29 -0.40
N HIS A 244 12.31 7.17 -1.67
CA HIS A 244 12.24 5.88 -2.36
C HIS A 244 13.63 5.24 -2.45
N GLN A 245 14.66 6.03 -2.79
CA GLN A 245 16.04 5.54 -2.79
C GLN A 245 16.50 5.13 -1.37
N LEU A 246 16.16 5.90 -0.34
CA LEU A 246 16.48 5.59 1.06
C LEU A 246 15.89 4.23 1.47
N MET A 247 14.64 3.96 1.13
CA MET A 247 14.00 2.66 1.35
C MET A 247 14.71 1.53 0.60
N GLU A 248 15.07 1.73 -0.67
CA GLU A 248 15.84 0.72 -1.44
C GLU A 248 17.23 0.45 -0.85
N ASP A 249 17.88 1.45 -0.24
CA ASP A 249 19.28 1.39 0.20
C ASP A 249 19.43 0.97 1.69
N ASN A 250 18.40 1.12 2.53
CA ASN A 250 18.49 0.91 4.00
C ASN A 250 17.50 -0.12 4.57
N PHE A 251 16.58 -0.65 3.77
CA PHE A 251 15.70 -1.74 4.22
C PHE A 251 16.52 -3.04 4.38
N ASP A 252 16.96 -3.31 5.60
CA ASP A 252 17.83 -4.43 6.02
C ASP A 252 17.18 -5.79 5.72
N ARG A 253 15.84 -5.84 5.71
CA ARG A 253 15.02 -6.99 5.30
C ARG A 253 14.56 -6.94 3.85
N PHE A 254 15.05 -6.02 3.03
CA PHE A 254 14.72 -5.98 1.60
C PHE A 254 15.05 -7.30 0.91
N ARG A 255 14.09 -7.77 0.10
CA ARG A 255 14.27 -8.89 -0.81
C ARG A 255 13.42 -8.63 -2.05
N ASN A 256 14.02 -8.91 -3.21
CA ASN A 256 13.37 -9.05 -4.51
C ASN A 256 12.50 -10.35 -4.51
N SER A 257 11.52 -10.42 -3.59
CA SER A 257 10.63 -11.57 -3.30
C SER A 257 9.44 -11.15 -2.43
N GLN A 258 8.27 -11.78 -2.61
CA GLN A 258 7.07 -11.48 -1.80
C GLN A 258 7.32 -11.84 -0.32
N GLN A 259 7.05 -10.92 0.61
CA GLN A 259 7.36 -11.10 2.02
C GLN A 259 6.39 -10.38 2.97
N TRP A 260 6.41 -10.79 4.25
CA TRP A 260 5.73 -10.11 5.35
C TRP A 260 6.67 -9.15 6.11
N ASN A 261 7.62 -8.55 5.39
CA ASN A 261 8.45 -7.46 5.89
C ASN A 261 8.09 -6.20 5.12
N VAL A 262 8.01 -5.06 5.81
CA VAL A 262 7.72 -3.74 5.23
C VAL A 262 8.61 -2.70 5.91
N TYR A 263 9.06 -1.70 5.16
CA TYR A 263 9.89 -0.60 5.65
C TYR A 263 9.05 0.67 5.82
N GLY A 264 9.25 1.37 6.93
CA GLY A 264 8.78 2.73 7.15
C GLY A 264 9.95 3.67 7.40
N VAL A 265 9.85 4.93 7.00
CA VAL A 265 10.77 5.98 7.46
C VAL A 265 10.03 7.20 8.01
N VAL A 266 10.50 7.69 9.15
CA VAL A 266 10.04 8.96 9.74
C VAL A 266 11.04 10.06 9.40
N VAL A 267 10.61 11.07 8.64
CA VAL A 267 11.39 12.28 8.34
C VAL A 267 10.68 13.51 8.91
N PRO A 268 11.33 14.68 9.08
CA PRO A 268 10.63 15.87 9.54
C PRO A 268 9.61 16.36 8.50
N ARG A 269 10.06 16.53 7.26
CA ARG A 269 9.30 17.05 6.12
C ARG A 269 9.78 16.44 4.80
N PHE A 270 8.85 16.29 3.87
CA PHE A 270 9.12 15.92 2.48
C PHE A 270 8.07 16.50 1.54
N GLY A 271 8.35 16.44 0.24
CA GLY A 271 7.52 17.04 -0.81
C GLY A 271 8.09 18.37 -1.31
N ASP A 272 7.24 19.16 -1.96
CA ASP A 272 7.62 20.42 -2.61
C ASP A 272 8.18 21.45 -1.58
N PRO A 273 9.35 22.07 -1.82
CA PRO A 273 9.95 23.05 -0.91
C PRO A 273 9.11 24.33 -0.72
N ASP A 274 8.26 24.71 -1.67
CA ASP A 274 7.40 25.91 -1.57
C ASP A 274 6.06 25.63 -0.83
N TYR A 275 5.78 24.37 -0.46
CA TYR A 275 4.47 23.96 0.06
C TYR A 275 4.35 24.03 1.59
N ASN A 276 3.82 25.15 2.08
CA ASN A 276 3.85 25.54 3.50
C ASN A 276 3.00 24.65 4.46
N SER A 277 2.13 23.77 3.96
CA SER A 277 1.31 22.85 4.77
C SER A 277 1.77 21.38 4.74
N GLY A 278 2.68 21.02 3.82
CA GLY A 278 3.41 19.74 3.78
C GLY A 278 2.64 18.50 3.32
N TYR A 279 3.40 17.52 2.81
CA TYR A 279 2.95 16.13 2.71
C TYR A 279 3.01 15.53 4.13
N TYR A 280 2.05 14.70 4.53
CA TYR A 280 2.04 14.01 5.83
C TYR A 280 2.54 12.57 5.71
N GLY A 281 2.23 11.91 4.60
CA GLY A 281 2.54 10.51 4.36
C GLY A 281 2.68 10.20 2.86
N THR A 282 3.42 9.15 2.54
CA THR A 282 3.48 8.62 1.16
C THR A 282 3.79 7.13 1.16
N MET A 283 3.13 6.39 0.27
CA MET A 283 3.39 4.97 0.04
C MET A 283 4.02 4.76 -1.35
N PHE A 284 5.09 3.95 -1.38
CA PHE A 284 5.84 3.65 -2.60
C PHE A 284 5.26 2.41 -3.29
N ASP A 285 4.46 2.64 -4.33
CA ASP A 285 3.95 1.62 -5.24
C ASP A 285 4.84 1.51 -6.49
N TRP A 286 6.16 1.40 -6.29
CA TRP A 286 7.11 1.01 -7.34
C TRP A 286 7.88 -0.22 -6.89
N GLY A 287 7.99 -1.24 -7.77
CA GLY A 287 8.89 -2.37 -7.57
C GLY A 287 10.35 -1.91 -7.39
N GLY A 288 11.24 -2.78 -6.93
CA GLY A 288 12.61 -2.44 -6.55
C GLY A 288 13.58 -2.18 -7.72
N TRP A 289 14.88 -2.22 -7.43
CA TRP A 289 15.93 -1.61 -8.26
C TRP A 289 16.29 -2.37 -9.54
N GLN A 290 15.95 -3.66 -9.67
CA GLN A 290 16.46 -4.51 -10.76
C GLN A 290 15.49 -4.61 -11.97
N PRO A 291 15.99 -4.80 -13.21
CA PRO A 291 15.13 -5.17 -14.32
C PRO A 291 14.36 -6.47 -14.04
N GLY A 292 13.02 -6.41 -14.05
CA GLY A 292 12.14 -7.51 -13.66
C GLY A 292 11.78 -7.55 -12.16
N ASP A 293 12.21 -6.57 -11.37
CA ASP A 293 11.80 -6.38 -9.98
C ASP A 293 10.37 -5.81 -9.92
N SER A 294 9.43 -6.62 -9.45
CA SER A 294 8.00 -6.29 -9.36
C SER A 294 7.51 -6.19 -7.92
N PHE A 295 8.41 -5.97 -6.95
CA PHE A 295 8.06 -6.06 -5.52
C PHE A 295 7.53 -4.73 -4.97
N LEU A 296 6.31 -4.43 -5.40
CA LEU A 296 5.50 -3.24 -5.07
C LEU A 296 5.08 -3.19 -3.58
N ARG A 297 4.72 -2.00 -3.08
CA ARG A 297 4.13 -1.79 -1.74
C ARG A 297 5.01 -2.30 -0.58
N GLN A 298 6.33 -2.16 -0.70
CA GLN A 298 7.29 -2.58 0.34
C GLN A 298 7.78 -1.43 1.25
N GLY A 299 7.41 -0.18 0.95
CA GLY A 299 7.89 1.00 1.65
C GLY A 299 6.86 2.11 1.78
N PHE A 300 6.94 2.88 2.87
CA PHE A 300 6.22 4.13 3.06
C PHE A 300 7.07 5.12 3.88
N ALA A 301 6.68 6.40 3.88
CA ALA A 301 7.30 7.44 4.70
C ALA A 301 6.24 8.34 5.36
N ILE A 302 6.57 8.92 6.52
CA ILE A 302 5.76 9.98 7.15
C ILE A 302 6.60 11.22 7.47
N ALA A 303 5.94 12.38 7.45
CA ALA A 303 6.53 13.68 7.78
C ALA A 303 6.05 14.09 9.18
N GLU A 304 6.85 13.80 10.20
CA GLU A 304 6.44 14.01 11.59
C GLU A 304 6.19 15.50 11.89
N ASP A 305 7.10 16.39 11.50
CA ASP A 305 6.96 17.83 11.79
C ASP A 305 5.83 18.45 10.98
N ALA A 306 5.67 18.12 9.70
CA ALA A 306 4.54 18.57 8.90
C ALA A 306 3.18 18.12 9.49
N THR A 307 3.11 16.86 9.94
CA THR A 307 1.90 16.31 10.58
C THR A 307 1.63 16.99 11.93
N ARG A 308 2.67 17.18 12.77
CA ARG A 308 2.57 17.87 14.07
C ARG A 308 2.26 19.36 13.97
N ALA A 309 2.63 20.01 12.86
CA ALA A 309 2.30 21.39 12.57
C ALA A 309 0.81 21.63 12.29
N ARG A 310 0.02 20.55 12.10
CA ARG A 310 -1.43 20.64 11.95
C ARG A 310 -2.07 21.39 13.11
N SER A 311 -2.89 22.39 12.79
CA SER A 311 -3.75 23.10 13.72
C SER A 311 -5.19 23.15 13.19
N SER A 312 -6.16 22.93 14.07
CA SER A 312 -7.59 22.88 13.74
C SER A 312 -8.38 23.06 15.04
N GLY A 313 -8.69 24.31 15.39
CA GLY A 313 -9.31 24.66 16.68
C GLY A 313 -8.59 24.02 17.88
N THR A 314 -9.33 23.26 18.68
CA THR A 314 -8.80 22.49 19.84
C THR A 314 -8.42 21.05 19.49
N LEU A 315 -8.48 20.61 18.23
CA LEU A 315 -8.22 19.21 17.87
C LEU A 315 -6.74 18.82 17.94
N TYR A 316 -5.83 19.79 17.92
CA TYR A 316 -4.36 19.64 17.89
C TYR A 316 -3.63 20.71 18.76
N ASP A 317 -4.31 21.17 19.82
CA ASP A 317 -3.86 22.26 20.71
C ASP A 317 -2.76 21.87 21.71
N ASN A 318 -2.40 20.59 21.79
CA ASN A 318 -1.36 20.03 22.67
C ASN A 318 -0.64 18.84 22.02
N ASN A 319 0.44 18.38 22.64
CA ASN A 319 1.28 17.30 22.12
C ASN A 319 0.52 15.98 21.97
N ASP A 320 -0.15 15.49 23.02
CA ASP A 320 -0.89 14.22 22.99
C ASP A 320 -1.89 14.13 21.82
N LYS A 321 -2.57 15.24 21.50
CA LYS A 321 -3.49 15.34 20.35
C LYS A 321 -2.77 15.36 18.99
N ARG A 322 -1.54 15.85 18.92
CA ARG A 322 -0.67 15.80 17.73
C ARG A 322 -0.06 14.41 17.57
N ASP A 323 0.39 13.78 18.65
CA ASP A 323 0.82 12.37 18.67
C ASP A 323 -0.28 11.45 18.16
N ARG A 324 -1.54 11.70 18.57
CA ARG A 324 -2.72 11.00 18.06
C ARG A 324 -2.85 11.07 16.53
N LEU A 325 -2.56 12.23 15.93
CA LEU A 325 -2.58 12.39 14.48
C LEU A 325 -1.42 11.68 13.80
N VAL A 326 -0.21 11.78 14.36
CA VAL A 326 0.99 11.10 13.86
C VAL A 326 0.79 9.58 13.86
N LEU A 327 0.21 9.01 14.93
CA LEU A 327 -0.09 7.58 15.00
C LEU A 327 -1.18 7.16 13.99
N GLN A 328 -2.26 7.94 13.84
CA GLN A 328 -3.31 7.65 12.84
C GLN A 328 -2.75 7.71 11.42
N THR A 329 -1.93 8.72 11.12
CA THR A 329 -1.21 8.90 9.84
C THR A 329 -0.27 7.73 9.55
N PHE A 330 0.54 7.31 10.53
CA PHE A 330 1.45 6.19 10.36
C PHE A 330 0.71 4.86 10.09
N CYS A 331 -0.40 4.63 10.78
CA CYS A 331 -1.25 3.46 10.56
C CYS A 331 -1.98 3.51 9.20
N HIS A 332 -2.30 4.71 8.69
CA HIS A 332 -2.88 4.94 7.37
C HIS A 332 -1.90 4.52 6.25
N GLU A 333 -0.66 5.02 6.28
CA GLU A 333 0.36 4.68 5.28
C GLU A 333 0.74 3.19 5.29
N LEU A 334 0.86 2.60 6.50
CA LEU A 334 1.04 1.15 6.62
C LEU A 334 -0.18 0.38 6.08
N GLY A 335 -1.40 0.92 6.22
CA GLY A 335 -2.61 0.40 5.61
C GLY A 335 -2.54 0.36 4.08
N HIS A 336 -2.02 1.40 3.43
CA HIS A 336 -1.75 1.40 2.00
C HIS A 336 -0.77 0.28 1.58
N ALA A 337 0.25 -0.02 2.38
CA ALA A 337 1.16 -1.14 2.10
C ALA A 337 0.42 -2.51 2.07
N PHE A 338 -0.62 -2.69 2.90
CA PHE A 338 -1.54 -3.85 2.85
C PHE A 338 -2.49 -3.84 1.62
N ASN A 339 -2.30 -2.92 0.66
CA ASN A 339 -3.13 -2.74 -0.53
C ASN A 339 -4.56 -2.28 -0.20
N LEU A 340 -4.73 -1.48 0.86
CA LEU A 340 -6.00 -0.85 1.20
C LEU A 340 -6.16 0.52 0.51
N PRO A 341 -7.17 0.72 -0.35
CA PRO A 341 -7.52 2.05 -0.85
C PRO A 341 -8.14 2.91 0.24
N HIS A 342 -8.26 4.22 -0.02
CA HIS A 342 -9.04 5.08 0.86
C HIS A 342 -10.48 4.60 1.01
N SER A 343 -11.10 4.93 2.14
CA SER A 343 -12.48 4.53 2.46
C SER A 343 -13.51 4.94 1.41
N TRP A 344 -13.33 6.07 0.73
CA TRP A 344 -14.16 6.55 -0.38
C TRP A 344 -13.78 6.01 -1.77
N GLN A 345 -12.62 5.36 -1.90
CA GLN A 345 -12.12 4.72 -3.13
C GLN A 345 -12.44 3.22 -3.20
N ARG A 346 -13.09 2.64 -2.18
CA ARG A 346 -13.47 1.22 -2.17
C ARG A 346 -14.52 0.95 -3.24
N SER A 347 -14.31 -0.09 -4.08
CA SER A 347 -15.28 -0.49 -5.11
C SER A 347 -16.60 -1.02 -4.55
N ASN A 348 -16.61 -1.44 -3.28
CA ASN A 348 -17.79 -1.83 -2.52
C ASN A 348 -17.89 -0.95 -1.27
N THR A 349 -19.08 -0.39 -1.02
CA THR A 349 -19.35 0.51 0.13
C THR A 349 -18.30 1.63 0.28
N PRO A 350 -18.07 2.47 -0.75
CA PRO A 350 -17.28 3.68 -0.59
C PRO A 350 -17.94 4.59 0.47
N SER A 351 -17.14 5.22 1.33
CA SER A 351 -17.65 6.19 2.29
C SER A 351 -16.54 7.10 2.82
N SER A 352 -16.61 8.39 2.54
CA SER A 352 -15.81 9.40 3.26
C SER A 352 -16.40 9.75 4.64
N ALA A 353 -17.53 9.14 5.04
CA ALA A 353 -18.03 9.17 6.41
C ALA A 353 -17.60 7.93 7.21
N SER A 354 -16.51 7.27 6.79
CA SER A 354 -15.89 6.14 7.51
C SER A 354 -15.01 6.61 8.67
N ASN A 355 -15.05 5.93 9.81
CA ASN A 355 -14.12 6.12 10.93
C ASN A 355 -12.91 5.17 10.87
N SER A 356 -12.59 4.62 9.69
CA SER A 356 -11.38 3.82 9.48
C SER A 356 -10.11 4.68 9.49
N PHE A 357 -8.97 4.05 9.80
CA PHE A 357 -7.65 4.60 9.48
C PHE A 357 -7.54 5.06 8.02
N MET A 358 -8.16 4.36 7.07
CA MET A 358 -8.09 4.69 5.63
C MET A 358 -8.99 5.87 5.23
N ASN A 359 -9.47 6.67 6.19
CA ASN A 359 -10.07 7.96 5.93
C ASN A 359 -9.13 9.09 6.38
N TYR A 360 -9.29 10.28 5.81
CA TYR A 360 -8.61 11.48 6.26
C TYR A 360 -9.45 12.13 7.36
N PRO A 361 -8.89 12.43 8.54
CA PRO A 361 -9.64 13.11 9.59
C PRO A 361 -10.31 14.40 9.09
N TRP A 362 -9.59 15.20 8.29
CA TRP A 362 -10.08 16.45 7.70
C TRP A 362 -10.98 16.27 6.47
N GLY A 363 -10.99 15.10 5.83
CA GLY A 363 -11.87 14.76 4.70
C GLY A 363 -13.17 14.04 5.13
N TYR A 364 -13.36 13.84 6.44
CA TYR A 364 -14.53 13.15 6.97
C TYR A 364 -15.79 13.99 6.82
N THR A 365 -16.82 13.44 6.15
CA THR A 365 -18.10 14.12 5.90
C THR A 365 -19.25 13.69 6.82
N GLY A 366 -18.97 12.84 7.81
CA GLY A 366 -19.93 12.56 8.87
C GLY A 366 -20.00 13.68 9.92
N GLY A 367 -21.15 13.81 10.58
CA GLY A 367 -21.32 14.61 11.80
C GLY A 367 -20.78 16.06 11.70
N SER A 368 -19.83 16.40 12.57
CA SER A 368 -19.18 17.72 12.66
C SER A 368 -17.80 17.77 11.97
N GLY A 369 -17.66 17.08 10.84
CA GLY A 369 -16.41 17.02 10.07
C GLY A 369 -15.28 16.38 10.86
N GLU A 370 -14.08 16.95 10.84
CA GLU A 370 -12.91 16.43 11.57
C GLU A 370 -13.14 16.25 13.09
N THR A 371 -14.01 17.07 13.70
CA THR A 371 -14.40 16.86 15.10
C THR A 371 -15.26 15.60 15.25
N GLY A 372 -16.16 15.35 14.30
CA GLY A 372 -16.97 14.14 14.20
C GLY A 372 -16.12 12.90 13.98
N PHE A 373 -15.12 12.96 13.08
CA PHE A 373 -14.18 11.85 12.87
C PHE A 373 -13.58 11.40 14.20
N TRP A 374 -12.94 12.30 14.95
CA TRP A 374 -12.32 11.98 16.22
C TRP A 374 -13.33 11.58 17.31
N SER A 375 -14.54 12.16 17.32
CA SER A 375 -15.61 11.78 18.26
C SER A 375 -16.07 10.33 18.08
N ASP A 376 -16.00 9.79 16.86
CA ASP A 376 -16.46 8.45 16.52
C ASP A 376 -15.30 7.46 16.22
N PHE A 377 -14.04 7.94 16.19
CA PHE A 377 -12.85 7.13 15.87
C PHE A 377 -12.50 6.14 16.97
N ARG A 378 -12.50 4.84 16.63
CA ARG A 378 -12.30 3.72 17.57
C ARG A 378 -10.93 3.05 17.49
N TRP A 379 -10.00 3.59 16.69
CA TRP A 379 -8.71 2.97 16.39
C TRP A 379 -8.85 1.58 15.74
N GLU A 380 -9.76 1.46 14.77
CA GLU A 380 -10.02 0.22 14.01
C GLU A 380 -10.12 0.52 12.51
N PHE A 381 -9.83 -0.49 11.70
CA PHE A 381 -10.21 -0.52 10.28
C PHE A 381 -11.69 -0.94 10.12
N ASP A 382 -12.30 -0.70 8.97
CA ASP A 382 -13.66 -1.16 8.67
C ASP A 382 -13.70 -2.67 8.37
N ASP A 383 -14.86 -3.30 8.50
CA ASP A 383 -15.01 -4.75 8.27
C ASP A 383 -14.53 -5.22 6.88
N PRO A 384 -14.80 -4.52 5.75
CA PRO A 384 -14.23 -4.90 4.45
C PRO A 384 -12.70 -4.89 4.41
N GLU A 385 -12.06 -4.01 5.17
CA GLU A 385 -10.61 -3.88 5.26
C GLU A 385 -10.02 -4.95 6.18
N LEU A 386 -10.70 -5.27 7.29
CA LEU A 386 -10.37 -6.41 8.13
C LEU A 386 -10.48 -7.72 7.34
N VAL A 387 -11.54 -7.91 6.55
CA VAL A 387 -11.68 -9.06 5.64
C VAL A 387 -10.54 -9.08 4.62
N TRP A 388 -10.15 -7.93 4.05
CA TRP A 388 -9.01 -7.85 3.13
C TRP A 388 -7.70 -8.25 3.81
N MET A 389 -7.30 -7.54 4.86
CA MET A 389 -6.06 -7.77 5.61
C MET A 389 -5.95 -9.19 6.15
N ARG A 390 -7.06 -9.81 6.61
CA ARG A 390 -7.05 -11.17 7.19
C ARG A 390 -7.23 -12.27 6.14
N HIS A 391 -8.07 -12.06 5.13
CA HIS A 391 -8.59 -13.12 4.25
C HIS A 391 -8.46 -12.89 2.75
N GLY A 392 -8.04 -11.70 2.31
CA GLY A 392 -7.69 -11.44 0.91
C GLY A 392 -6.63 -12.41 0.37
N ASN A 393 -6.60 -12.54 -0.95
CA ASN A 393 -5.61 -13.31 -1.70
C ASN A 393 -4.19 -13.03 -1.17
N ARG A 394 -3.39 -14.07 -0.96
CA ARG A 394 -2.04 -13.92 -0.43
C ARG A 394 -1.22 -12.94 -1.27
N ARG A 395 -1.32 -13.01 -2.60
CA ARG A 395 -0.55 -12.13 -3.49
C ARG A 395 -1.02 -10.69 -3.43
N ASP A 396 -2.31 -10.44 -3.26
CA ASP A 396 -2.83 -9.06 -3.28
C ASP A 396 -2.55 -8.32 -1.96
N VAL A 397 -2.44 -9.06 -0.83
CA VAL A 397 -2.22 -8.50 0.52
C VAL A 397 -0.74 -8.47 0.93
N MET A 398 0.09 -9.40 0.44
CA MET A 398 1.52 -9.48 0.79
C MET A 398 2.33 -8.31 0.23
N PHE A 399 3.36 -7.86 0.95
CA PHE A 399 4.28 -6.81 0.48
C PHE A 399 5.23 -7.40 -0.57
N GLY A 400 5.51 -6.64 -1.62
CA GLY A 400 6.07 -7.19 -2.85
C GLY A 400 5.10 -8.10 -3.61
N GLY A 401 3.80 -7.98 -3.33
CA GLY A 401 2.76 -8.80 -3.91
C GLY A 401 2.39 -8.39 -5.33
N ASN A 402 1.15 -8.67 -5.72
CA ASN A 402 0.55 -8.09 -6.91
C ASN A 402 0.41 -6.57 -6.75
N ASP A 403 0.26 -5.89 -7.88
CA ASP A 403 0.10 -4.44 -8.00
C ASP A 403 -1.03 -3.88 -7.13
N TRP A 404 -0.99 -2.57 -6.90
CA TRP A 404 -2.09 -1.88 -6.25
C TRP A 404 -3.40 -2.08 -7.03
N ILE A 405 -4.40 -2.68 -6.38
CA ILE A 405 -5.65 -3.10 -7.05
C ILE A 405 -6.61 -1.94 -7.33
N GLY A 406 -6.41 -0.81 -6.64
CA GLY A 406 -7.28 0.36 -6.69
C GLY A 406 -8.76 0.06 -6.46
N ASP A 407 -9.57 0.92 -7.04
CA ASP A 407 -11.02 0.98 -6.94
C ASP A 407 -11.61 -0.07 -7.90
N ASN A 408 -11.37 -1.35 -7.57
CA ASN A 408 -11.40 -2.52 -8.47
C ASN A 408 -12.54 -2.53 -9.53
N LEU A 409 -12.25 -1.92 -10.69
CA LEU A 409 -12.89 -1.91 -12.02
C LEU A 409 -14.44 -1.82 -12.18
N SER A 410 -15.22 -1.66 -11.12
CA SER A 410 -16.69 -1.66 -11.20
C SER A 410 -17.28 -0.48 -11.99
N ILE A 411 -16.72 0.73 -11.87
CA ILE A 411 -17.31 1.95 -12.46
C ILE A 411 -17.23 2.02 -13.99
N TYR A 412 -16.44 1.14 -14.63
CA TYR A 412 -16.09 1.21 -16.06
C TYR A 412 -16.54 0.04 -16.93
N THR A 413 -17.24 -0.94 -16.35
CA THR A 413 -17.84 -2.05 -17.13
C THR A 413 -19.27 -1.75 -17.60
N GLY A 414 -19.85 -0.63 -17.16
CA GLY A 414 -21.13 -0.10 -17.64
C GLY A 414 -20.98 0.82 -18.86
N PRO A 415 -22.10 1.17 -19.53
CA PRO A 415 -22.09 2.24 -20.53
C PRO A 415 -21.58 3.54 -19.90
N LEU A 416 -20.80 4.29 -20.68
CA LEU A 416 -20.21 5.57 -20.27
C LEU A 416 -21.28 6.48 -19.66
N PRO A 417 -21.11 6.96 -18.42
CA PRO A 417 -21.95 8.04 -17.89
C PRO A 417 -21.93 9.22 -18.86
N GLU A 418 -23.05 9.92 -18.98
CA GLU A 418 -23.05 11.22 -19.66
C GLU A 418 -22.24 12.21 -18.81
N VAL A 419 -21.59 13.19 -19.46
CA VAL A 419 -20.92 14.27 -18.73
C VAL A 419 -22.02 15.04 -18.00
N GLN A 420 -21.97 15.01 -16.66
CA GLN A 420 -22.99 15.66 -15.85
C GLN A 420 -22.95 17.17 -16.11
N GLU A 421 -24.08 17.75 -16.53
CA GLU A 421 -24.23 19.20 -16.56
C GLU A 421 -24.09 19.72 -15.12
N GLY A 422 -23.05 20.50 -14.89
CA GLY A 422 -22.67 20.98 -13.58
C GLY A 422 -21.94 22.33 -13.65
N PRO A 423 -21.71 22.97 -12.50
CA PRO A 423 -21.13 24.32 -12.43
C PRO A 423 -19.59 24.31 -12.61
N LEU A 424 -19.01 23.13 -12.78
CA LEU A 424 -17.60 22.89 -13.09
C LEU A 424 -17.48 22.05 -14.38
N SER A 425 -16.41 22.24 -15.15
CA SER A 425 -16.03 21.35 -16.25
C SER A 425 -14.57 20.91 -16.15
N LEU A 426 -14.34 19.63 -16.46
CA LEU A 426 -13.01 19.01 -16.47
C LEU A 426 -12.60 18.69 -17.91
N GLU A 427 -11.48 19.25 -18.34
CA GLU A 427 -10.89 19.02 -19.67
C GLU A 427 -9.54 18.33 -19.56
N ILE A 428 -9.24 17.48 -20.54
CA ILE A 428 -7.90 16.92 -20.77
C ILE A 428 -7.38 17.49 -22.09
N ARG A 429 -6.16 18.01 -22.08
CA ARG A 429 -5.52 18.69 -23.21
C ARG A 429 -4.10 18.16 -23.42
N GLY A 430 -3.62 18.17 -24.65
CA GLY A 430 -2.28 17.66 -24.98
C GLY A 430 -2.16 17.31 -26.45
N LYS A 431 -1.09 16.60 -26.81
CA LYS A 431 -0.93 16.02 -28.15
C LYS A 431 -1.93 14.89 -28.34
N ASP A 432 -2.67 14.93 -29.44
CA ASP A 432 -3.57 13.86 -29.90
C ASP A 432 -2.82 12.71 -30.58
N ILE A 433 -1.58 12.94 -31.04
CA ILE A 433 -0.69 11.94 -31.63
C ILE A 433 0.70 12.03 -30.99
N VAL A 434 1.22 10.89 -30.52
CA VAL A 434 2.58 10.69 -30.02
C VAL A 434 3.18 9.42 -30.63
N ARG A 435 4.52 9.29 -30.66
CA ARG A 435 5.15 8.00 -31.02
C ARG A 435 5.10 7.01 -29.87
N LEU A 436 5.20 5.73 -30.19
CA LEU A 436 5.42 4.67 -29.20
C LEU A 436 6.72 4.98 -28.42
N PHE A 437 6.64 4.98 -27.09
CA PHE A 437 7.68 5.43 -26.15
C PHE A 437 8.03 6.94 -26.20
N GLU A 438 7.27 7.80 -26.90
CA GLU A 438 7.34 9.24 -26.65
C GLU A 438 6.61 9.56 -25.32
N PRO A 439 7.27 10.25 -24.35
CA PRO A 439 6.66 10.53 -23.04
C PRO A 439 5.36 11.32 -23.15
N VAL A 440 4.33 10.82 -22.47
CA VAL A 440 2.97 11.34 -22.49
C VAL A 440 2.74 12.21 -21.25
N HIS A 441 2.63 13.52 -21.49
CA HIS A 441 2.17 14.52 -20.53
C HIS A 441 0.88 15.12 -21.05
N LEU A 442 -0.13 15.22 -20.20
CA LEU A 442 -1.41 15.86 -20.53
C LEU A 442 -1.71 16.96 -19.50
N GLU A 443 -2.26 18.08 -19.97
CA GLU A 443 -2.80 19.13 -19.11
C GLU A 443 -4.22 18.72 -18.67
N ILE A 444 -4.46 18.75 -17.37
CA ILE A 444 -5.78 18.67 -16.76
C ILE A 444 -6.20 20.09 -16.42
N LYS A 445 -7.39 20.48 -16.87
CA LYS A 445 -7.98 21.80 -16.61
C LYS A 445 -9.33 21.64 -15.91
N LEU A 446 -9.49 22.30 -14.77
CA LEU A 446 -10.78 22.42 -14.07
C LEU A 446 -11.27 23.87 -14.16
N THR A 447 -12.48 24.08 -14.68
CA THR A 447 -13.05 25.40 -14.98
C THR A 447 -14.36 25.61 -14.27
N ASN A 448 -14.60 26.79 -13.69
CA ASN A 448 -15.93 27.22 -13.27
C ASN A 448 -16.75 27.67 -14.49
N THR A 449 -17.81 26.94 -14.82
CA THR A 449 -18.73 27.21 -15.94
C THR A 449 -20.00 27.95 -15.53
N SER A 450 -20.19 28.16 -14.23
CA SER A 450 -21.35 28.87 -13.66
C SER A 450 -21.18 30.40 -13.71
N GLN A 451 -22.12 31.12 -13.10
CA GLN A 451 -22.02 32.57 -12.85
C GLN A 451 -21.74 32.90 -11.38
N ASP A 452 -21.65 31.88 -10.53
CA ASP A 452 -21.33 32.00 -9.11
C ASP A 452 -19.83 31.77 -8.86
N ARG A 453 -19.34 32.10 -7.67
CA ARG A 453 -17.99 31.72 -7.21
C ARG A 453 -18.04 30.30 -6.63
N ILE A 454 -17.02 29.49 -6.92
CA ILE A 454 -16.96 28.09 -6.49
C ILE A 454 -15.59 27.78 -5.90
N ASP A 455 -15.58 27.31 -4.66
CA ASP A 455 -14.38 26.77 -4.02
C ASP A 455 -14.07 25.36 -4.55
N VAL A 456 -12.86 25.15 -5.04
CA VAL A 456 -12.37 23.84 -5.51
C VAL A 456 -11.05 23.46 -4.85
N LEU A 457 -10.82 22.16 -4.68
CA LEU A 457 -9.57 21.63 -4.15
C LEU A 457 -8.49 21.66 -5.25
N ASN A 458 -7.40 22.40 -5.06
CA ASN A 458 -6.33 22.50 -6.06
C ASN A 458 -5.42 21.24 -6.08
N ARG A 459 -5.97 20.12 -6.57
CA ARG A 459 -5.33 18.79 -6.64
C ARG A 459 -5.69 18.08 -7.93
N LEU A 460 -4.87 18.30 -8.95
CA LEU A 460 -5.06 17.73 -10.28
C LEU A 460 -3.97 16.70 -10.63
N GLN A 461 -3.18 16.24 -9.65
CA GLN A 461 -2.24 15.12 -9.83
C GLN A 461 -2.86 13.79 -9.37
N PRO A 462 -2.74 12.70 -10.15
CA PRO A 462 -3.17 11.37 -9.73
C PRO A 462 -2.53 10.90 -8.41
N GLU A 463 -1.28 11.29 -8.19
CA GLU A 463 -0.48 11.05 -6.98
C GLU A 463 -1.16 11.56 -5.71
N ASP A 464 -1.90 12.67 -5.81
CA ASP A 464 -2.64 13.30 -4.71
C ASP A 464 -3.97 12.57 -4.42
N GLN A 465 -4.37 11.64 -5.29
CA GLN A 465 -5.49 10.70 -5.11
C GLN A 465 -6.91 11.30 -5.20
N PHE A 466 -7.03 12.58 -5.59
CA PHE A 466 -8.29 13.28 -5.92
C PHE A 466 -8.62 13.28 -7.42
N LEU A 467 -7.65 12.90 -8.26
CA LEU A 467 -7.83 12.71 -9.69
C LEU A 467 -7.62 11.23 -10.06
N SER A 468 -8.65 10.56 -10.58
CA SER A 468 -8.52 9.22 -11.15
C SER A 468 -8.53 9.27 -12.67
N ILE A 469 -7.50 8.69 -13.29
CA ILE A 469 -7.37 8.57 -14.74
C ILE A 469 -7.71 7.14 -15.18
N TYR A 470 -8.49 7.01 -16.25
CA TYR A 470 -8.89 5.74 -16.84
C TYR A 470 -8.61 5.72 -18.33
N ILE A 471 -8.14 4.57 -18.82
CA ILE A 471 -7.55 4.39 -20.14
C ILE A 471 -8.19 3.18 -20.83
N GLU A 472 -8.90 3.42 -21.92
CA GLU A 472 -9.30 2.41 -22.91
C GLU A 472 -8.10 2.13 -23.83
N GLN A 473 -7.66 0.87 -23.89
CA GLN A 473 -6.58 0.40 -24.76
C GLN A 473 -7.06 0.15 -26.20
N PRO A 474 -6.16 0.02 -27.19
CA PRO A 474 -6.53 -0.28 -28.58
C PRO A 474 -7.27 -1.61 -28.80
N ASP A 475 -7.20 -2.54 -27.84
CA ASP A 475 -7.95 -3.80 -27.84
C ASP A 475 -9.32 -3.72 -27.13
N GLY A 476 -9.72 -2.51 -26.69
CA GLY A 476 -10.96 -2.26 -25.98
C GLY A 476 -10.92 -2.61 -24.48
N THR A 477 -9.77 -3.05 -23.95
CA THR A 477 -9.64 -3.27 -22.50
C THR A 477 -9.50 -1.95 -21.74
N HIS A 478 -10.17 -1.82 -20.59
CA HIS A 478 -10.07 -0.64 -19.74
C HIS A 478 -9.10 -0.89 -18.57
N ARG A 479 -8.28 0.11 -18.22
CA ARG A 479 -7.43 0.12 -17.02
C ARG A 479 -7.54 1.47 -16.29
N LYS A 480 -7.50 1.43 -14.96
CA LYS A 480 -7.20 2.62 -14.15
C LYS A 480 -5.69 2.88 -14.25
N PHE A 481 -5.28 4.13 -14.43
CA PHE A 481 -3.89 4.53 -14.24
C PHE A 481 -3.61 4.59 -12.74
N VAL A 482 -2.57 3.88 -12.30
CA VAL A 482 -2.12 3.89 -10.90
C VAL A 482 -0.78 4.64 -10.84
N PRO A 483 -0.70 5.78 -10.14
CA PRO A 483 0.57 6.47 -9.95
C PRO A 483 1.51 5.60 -9.08
N PRO A 484 2.81 5.49 -9.43
CA PRO A 484 3.80 4.79 -8.61
C PRO A 484 4.02 5.37 -7.20
N VAL A 485 3.57 6.60 -6.95
CA VAL A 485 3.63 7.26 -5.64
C VAL A 485 2.24 7.74 -5.25
N LYS A 486 1.91 7.60 -3.97
CA LYS A 486 0.60 7.95 -3.39
C LYS A 486 0.81 8.84 -2.19
N ARG A 487 0.34 10.08 -2.28
CA ARG A 487 0.52 11.10 -1.26
C ARG A 487 -0.68 11.15 -0.32
N LEU A 488 -0.39 11.31 0.97
CA LEU A 488 -1.27 11.87 1.97
C LEU A 488 -0.85 13.33 2.19
N LEU A 489 -1.73 14.24 1.81
CA LEU A 489 -1.50 15.68 1.93
C LEU A 489 -2.29 16.26 3.10
N ALA A 490 -1.74 17.25 3.81
CA ALA A 490 -2.52 18.16 4.67
C ALA A 490 -3.81 18.62 3.98
N PRO A 491 -4.93 18.96 4.64
CA PRO A 491 -6.14 19.42 3.94
C PRO A 491 -5.81 20.52 2.94
N GLY A 492 -6.28 20.34 1.70
CA GLY A 492 -5.89 21.22 0.62
C GLY A 492 -6.52 22.59 0.78
N GLU A 493 -5.78 23.59 0.33
CA GLU A 493 -6.32 24.94 0.19
C GLU A 493 -7.41 24.90 -0.88
N LEU A 494 -8.61 25.33 -0.49
CA LEU A 494 -9.67 25.62 -1.43
C LEU A 494 -9.31 26.89 -2.18
N VAL A 495 -9.32 26.80 -3.50
CA VAL A 495 -9.14 27.94 -4.41
C VAL A 495 -10.52 28.35 -4.89
N GLU A 496 -10.92 29.58 -4.59
CA GLU A 496 -12.14 30.17 -5.13
C GLU A 496 -11.92 30.45 -6.63
N LEU A 497 -12.73 29.83 -7.48
CA LEU A 497 -12.82 30.14 -8.90
C LEU A 497 -14.02 31.05 -9.15
N GLY A 498 -13.78 32.24 -9.70
CA GLY A 498 -14.81 33.08 -10.31
C GLY A 498 -15.34 32.53 -11.64
N PRO A 499 -16.41 33.13 -12.19
CA PRO A 499 -17.01 32.69 -13.45
C PRO A 499 -16.01 32.67 -14.62
N GLY A 500 -15.80 31.50 -15.22
CA GLY A 500 -14.85 31.28 -16.31
C GLY A 500 -13.38 31.12 -15.88
N GLU A 501 -13.06 31.26 -14.59
CA GLU A 501 -11.71 31.01 -14.07
C GLU A 501 -11.39 29.51 -14.03
N SER A 502 -10.11 29.16 -13.94
CA SER A 502 -9.66 27.77 -14.02
C SER A 502 -8.34 27.53 -13.29
N ILE A 503 -8.19 26.33 -12.73
CA ILE A 503 -6.90 25.76 -12.33
C ILE A 503 -6.43 24.70 -13.35
N TYR A 504 -5.13 24.46 -13.39
CA TYR A 504 -4.45 23.62 -14.38
C TYR A 504 -3.31 22.84 -13.71
N ASP A 505 -3.05 21.61 -14.17
CA ASP A 505 -1.81 20.89 -13.86
C ASP A 505 -1.41 19.95 -15.01
N SER A 506 -0.14 19.57 -15.09
CA SER A 506 0.44 18.71 -16.14
C SER A 506 0.76 17.33 -15.58
N ILE A 507 -0.09 16.35 -15.88
CA ILE A 507 0.04 14.98 -15.40
C ILE A 507 0.96 14.14 -16.31
N GLN A 508 1.87 13.38 -15.68
CA GLN A 508 2.70 12.37 -16.34
C GLN A 508 1.88 11.07 -16.46
N LEU A 509 1.62 10.60 -17.68
CA LEU A 509 0.96 9.31 -17.92
C LEU A 509 1.87 8.27 -18.58
N THR A 510 3.16 8.56 -18.80
CA THR A 510 4.09 7.60 -19.43
C THR A 510 4.24 6.31 -18.61
N TYR A 511 4.33 6.43 -17.28
CA TYR A 511 4.64 5.35 -16.36
C TYR A 511 3.60 5.27 -15.24
N THR A 512 3.17 4.04 -14.97
CA THR A 512 2.27 3.62 -13.89
C THR A 512 3.04 2.67 -12.96
N SER A 513 2.51 2.30 -11.80
CA SER A 513 3.19 1.37 -10.88
C SER A 513 3.57 0.02 -11.53
N ALA A 514 2.77 -0.42 -12.51
CA ALA A 514 3.00 -1.62 -13.32
C ALA A 514 4.00 -1.45 -14.49
N GLY A 515 4.70 -0.31 -14.62
CA GLY A 515 5.64 -0.03 -15.71
C GLY A 515 5.09 0.97 -16.73
N ILE A 516 5.25 0.72 -18.03
CA ILE A 516 4.84 1.67 -19.08
C ILE A 516 3.33 1.57 -19.37
N THR A 517 2.67 2.72 -19.51
CA THR A 517 1.22 2.81 -19.71
C THR A 517 0.78 2.62 -21.17
N PHE A 518 1.61 3.06 -22.12
CA PHE A 518 1.31 3.07 -23.57
C PHE A 518 2.26 2.13 -24.32
N ASP A 519 2.09 0.82 -24.10
CA ASP A 519 2.94 -0.27 -24.59
C ASP A 519 2.64 -0.72 -26.04
N LYS A 520 1.48 -0.35 -26.60
CA LYS A 520 1.01 -0.78 -27.92
C LYS A 520 0.73 0.43 -28.83
N PRO A 521 0.98 0.34 -30.15
CA PRO A 521 0.42 1.29 -31.10
C PRO A 521 -1.10 1.17 -31.22
N GLY A 522 -1.80 2.30 -31.42
CA GLY A 522 -3.26 2.32 -31.63
C GLY A 522 -3.94 3.60 -31.17
N GLU A 523 -5.28 3.62 -31.19
CA GLU A 523 -6.09 4.67 -30.54
C GLU A 523 -6.38 4.24 -29.09
N TYR A 524 -6.00 5.08 -28.14
CA TYR A 524 -6.40 5.00 -26.75
C TYR A 524 -7.43 6.08 -26.45
N ARG A 525 -8.32 5.84 -25.47
CA ARG A 525 -9.20 6.88 -24.93
C ARG A 525 -8.95 7.09 -23.46
N ILE A 526 -8.77 8.35 -23.08
CA ILE A 526 -8.40 8.75 -21.73
C ILE A 526 -9.53 9.59 -21.15
N ARG A 527 -9.90 9.33 -19.89
CA ARG A 527 -10.86 10.10 -19.11
C ARG A 527 -10.32 10.37 -17.71
N ALA A 528 -10.70 11.52 -17.17
CA ALA A 528 -10.32 11.99 -15.86
C ALA A 528 -11.56 12.17 -14.98
N PHE A 529 -11.40 11.85 -13.70
CA PHE A 529 -12.44 11.88 -12.67
C PHE A 529 -11.88 12.68 -11.52
N TYR A 530 -12.42 13.88 -11.32
CA TYR A 530 -12.00 14.79 -10.26
C TYR A 530 -13.05 14.84 -9.16
N GLY A 531 -12.62 14.71 -7.91
CA GLY A 531 -13.47 14.99 -6.76
C GLY A 531 -13.24 14.04 -5.58
N GLU A 532 -13.88 14.40 -4.48
CA GLU A 532 -14.06 13.54 -3.31
C GLU A 532 -15.46 12.90 -3.36
N HIS A 533 -15.65 11.77 -2.68
CA HIS A 533 -16.96 11.10 -2.49
C HIS A 533 -17.53 10.38 -3.73
N GLU A 534 -18.76 9.88 -3.60
CA GLU A 534 -19.54 9.15 -4.61
C GLU A 534 -19.96 10.00 -5.83
N VAL A 535 -19.57 11.28 -5.90
CA VAL A 535 -19.90 12.20 -6.99
C VAL A 535 -18.61 12.79 -7.56
N ALA A 536 -18.09 12.17 -8.62
CA ALA A 536 -16.90 12.64 -9.31
C ALA A 536 -17.26 13.39 -10.60
N LEU A 537 -16.68 14.58 -10.78
CA LEU A 537 -16.75 15.32 -12.04
C LEU A 537 -15.93 14.58 -13.11
N MET A 538 -16.59 14.18 -14.19
CA MET A 538 -15.97 13.44 -15.28
C MET A 538 -15.61 14.34 -16.46
N SER A 539 -14.43 14.11 -17.05
CA SER A 539 -14.01 14.79 -18.28
C SER A 539 -14.69 14.25 -19.54
N GLY A 540 -14.62 15.04 -20.62
CA GLY A 540 -14.76 14.51 -21.97
C GLY A 540 -13.74 13.40 -22.26
N SER A 541 -14.01 12.59 -23.29
CA SER A 541 -13.08 11.54 -23.74
C SER A 541 -11.97 12.13 -24.60
N PHE A 542 -10.75 12.19 -24.07
CA PHE A 542 -9.57 12.54 -24.86
C PHE A 542 -9.14 11.34 -25.71
N ARG A 543 -8.78 11.58 -26.98
CA ARG A 543 -8.24 10.55 -27.88
C ARG A 543 -6.74 10.74 -28.02
N LEU A 544 -5.99 9.68 -27.76
CA LEU A 544 -4.55 9.65 -27.93
C LEU A 544 -4.18 8.54 -28.91
N ARG A 545 -3.57 8.90 -30.03
CA ARG A 545 -3.02 7.93 -30.99
C ARG A 545 -1.54 7.70 -30.71
N ILE A 546 -1.20 6.47 -30.34
CA ILE A 546 0.17 5.99 -30.27
C ILE A 546 0.56 5.49 -31.67
N ALA A 547 1.46 6.19 -32.34
CA ALA A 547 1.99 5.79 -33.64
C ALA A 547 3.05 4.70 -33.49
N SER A 548 3.02 3.68 -34.36
CA SER A 548 4.06 2.64 -34.42
C SER A 548 5.44 3.22 -34.73
N ASN A 549 6.45 2.52 -34.23
CA ASN A 549 7.85 2.71 -34.60
C ASN A 549 8.20 1.82 -35.81
N PHE A 550 9.08 2.30 -36.68
CA PHE A 550 9.47 1.72 -37.96
C PHE A 550 10.99 1.71 -38.23
N SER A 551 11.84 2.25 -37.36
CA SER A 551 13.32 2.25 -37.52
C SER A 551 14.09 1.55 -36.40
N THR A 552 15.34 1.17 -36.69
CA THR A 552 16.26 0.54 -35.72
C THR A 552 16.65 1.49 -34.58
N GLU A 553 16.73 2.80 -34.88
CA GLU A 553 16.95 3.86 -33.88
C GLU A 553 15.78 3.95 -32.89
N GLU A 554 14.55 3.76 -33.38
CA GLU A 554 13.35 3.70 -32.53
C GLU A 554 13.33 2.44 -31.67
N GLU A 555 13.86 1.30 -32.15
CA GLU A 555 13.97 0.06 -31.37
C GLU A 555 14.97 0.18 -30.20
N GLU A 556 16.10 0.88 -30.40
CA GLU A 556 17.07 1.18 -29.33
C GLU A 556 16.46 2.10 -28.26
N LEU A 557 15.72 3.13 -28.68
CA LEU A 557 15.04 4.05 -27.76
C LEU A 557 13.89 3.35 -27.01
N THR A 558 13.14 2.50 -27.71
CA THR A 558 12.11 1.59 -27.18
C THR A 558 12.68 0.71 -26.06
N HIS A 559 13.78 0.00 -26.35
CA HIS A 559 14.42 -0.88 -25.39
C HIS A 559 14.89 -0.10 -24.15
N LEU A 560 15.49 1.09 -24.33
CA LEU A 560 15.93 1.92 -23.21
C LEU A 560 14.76 2.36 -22.32
N LEU A 561 13.67 2.87 -22.91
CA LEU A 561 12.53 3.42 -22.17
C LEU A 561 11.63 2.34 -21.55
N SER A 562 11.85 1.08 -21.91
CA SER A 562 11.27 -0.10 -21.26
C SER A 562 12.02 -0.58 -20.01
N ASP A 563 13.25 -0.10 -19.76
CA ASP A 563 14.00 -0.42 -18.53
C ASP A 563 13.36 0.29 -17.33
N LEU A 564 12.95 -0.47 -16.30
CA LEU A 564 12.32 0.07 -15.09
C LEU A 564 13.20 1.10 -14.36
N ARG A 565 14.53 1.01 -14.45
CA ARG A 565 15.46 1.98 -13.85
C ARG A 565 15.41 3.32 -14.59
N VAL A 566 15.23 3.28 -15.91
CA VAL A 566 15.03 4.47 -16.75
C VAL A 566 13.65 5.07 -16.49
N ALA A 567 12.61 4.22 -16.38
CA ALA A 567 11.26 4.65 -16.03
C ALA A 567 11.20 5.39 -14.68
N LYS A 568 11.81 4.82 -13.63
CA LYS A 568 11.99 5.47 -12.32
C LYS A 568 12.67 6.82 -12.44
N PHE A 569 13.84 6.84 -13.08
CA PHE A 569 14.63 8.06 -13.25
C PHE A 569 13.85 9.16 -13.98
N ILE A 570 13.04 8.81 -14.98
CA ILE A 570 12.19 9.77 -15.70
C ILE A 570 11.04 10.28 -14.82
N TYR A 571 10.34 9.39 -14.13
CA TYR A 571 9.19 9.77 -13.30
C TYR A 571 9.62 10.65 -12.11
N PHE A 572 10.65 10.24 -11.38
CA PHE A 572 11.24 10.99 -10.27
C PHE A 572 12.09 12.21 -10.71
N ARG A 573 12.15 12.49 -12.01
CA ARG A 573 12.93 13.59 -12.63
C ARG A 573 14.41 13.58 -12.21
N GLY A 574 14.97 12.39 -12.11
CA GLY A 574 16.32 12.07 -11.65
C GLY A 574 16.35 11.00 -10.55
N GLY A 575 17.56 10.61 -10.14
CA GLY A 575 17.81 9.79 -8.94
C GLY A 575 19.15 10.18 -8.28
N GLY A 576 19.61 9.39 -7.30
CA GLY A 576 20.91 9.58 -6.65
C GLY A 576 22.09 8.97 -7.42
N PRO A 577 23.28 8.85 -6.78
CA PRO A 577 24.51 8.36 -7.42
C PRO A 577 24.38 6.99 -8.11
N LYS A 578 23.51 6.09 -7.60
CA LYS A 578 23.25 4.78 -8.22
C LYS A 578 22.57 4.84 -9.60
N TYR A 579 22.07 6.01 -10.00
CA TYR A 579 21.51 6.27 -11.33
C TYR A 579 22.49 7.00 -12.27
N ALA A 580 23.76 7.19 -11.91
CA ALA A 580 24.75 7.87 -12.77
C ALA A 580 24.89 7.18 -14.15
N GLU A 581 24.93 5.85 -14.21
CA GLU A 581 24.96 5.10 -15.48
C GLU A 581 23.70 5.35 -16.32
N VAL A 582 22.53 5.44 -15.68
CA VAL A 582 21.25 5.75 -16.36
C VAL A 582 21.28 7.15 -16.97
N ALA A 583 21.78 8.15 -16.23
CA ALA A 583 21.95 9.51 -16.74
C ALA A 583 22.92 9.57 -17.93
N GLU A 584 24.08 8.90 -17.84
CA GLU A 584 25.04 8.82 -18.94
C GLU A 584 24.48 8.08 -20.18
N GLN A 585 23.70 7.02 -19.96
CA GLN A 585 23.05 6.26 -21.03
C GLN A 585 21.99 7.09 -21.73
N LEU A 586 21.15 7.81 -20.96
CA LEU A 586 20.17 8.76 -21.49
C LEU A 586 20.84 9.86 -22.31
N GLU A 587 21.92 10.49 -21.83
CA GLU A 587 22.67 11.48 -22.60
C GLU A 587 23.18 10.91 -23.93
N ARG A 588 23.80 9.72 -23.89
CA ARG A 588 24.38 9.05 -25.06
C ARG A 588 23.33 8.77 -26.13
N VAL A 589 22.18 8.24 -25.72
CA VAL A 589 21.05 7.92 -26.60
C VAL A 589 20.38 9.19 -27.12
N CYS A 590 20.27 10.26 -26.31
CA CYS A 590 19.78 11.56 -26.77
C CYS A 590 20.64 12.15 -27.88
N ARG A 591 21.97 12.16 -27.72
CA ARG A 591 22.90 12.69 -28.74
C ARG A 591 22.86 11.88 -30.04
N LYS A 592 22.65 10.57 -29.96
CA LYS A 592 22.52 9.70 -31.14
C LYS A 592 21.20 9.92 -31.88
N ASN A 593 20.10 10.08 -31.14
CA ASN A 593 18.74 10.05 -31.69
C ASN A 593 18.09 11.43 -31.87
N GLU A 594 18.80 12.53 -31.59
CA GLU A 594 18.27 13.92 -31.64
C GLU A 594 17.53 14.26 -32.94
N LYS A 595 18.03 13.81 -34.09
CA LYS A 595 17.41 14.09 -35.40
C LYS A 595 16.19 13.22 -35.71
N ALA A 596 16.14 12.02 -35.16
CA ALA A 596 15.04 11.07 -35.37
C ALA A 596 13.89 11.31 -34.38
N HIS A 597 14.21 11.61 -33.10
CA HIS A 597 13.27 11.77 -32.00
C HIS A 597 13.40 13.11 -31.27
N PRO A 598 13.37 14.26 -31.95
CA PRO A 598 13.65 15.57 -31.35
C PRO A 598 12.71 15.93 -30.19
N ALA A 599 11.49 15.38 -30.13
CA ALA A 599 10.59 15.55 -28.99
C ALA A 599 11.06 14.74 -27.77
N THR A 600 11.22 13.42 -27.93
CA THR A 600 11.67 12.52 -26.86
C THR A 600 13.05 12.89 -26.34
N THR A 601 14.02 13.18 -27.21
CA THR A 601 15.38 13.52 -26.77
C THR A 601 15.44 14.84 -26.02
N ARG A 602 14.65 15.86 -26.41
CA ARG A 602 14.56 17.12 -25.62
C ARG A 602 13.96 16.89 -24.24
N TYR A 603 12.93 16.05 -24.14
CA TYR A 603 12.34 15.71 -22.85
C TYR A 603 13.33 14.94 -21.95
N LEU A 604 14.04 13.95 -22.50
CA LEU A 604 15.05 13.20 -21.75
C LEU A 604 16.25 14.08 -21.35
N GLN A 605 16.65 15.04 -22.19
CA GLN A 605 17.62 16.07 -21.84
C GLN A 605 17.13 17.00 -20.72
N MET A 606 15.83 17.35 -20.70
CA MET A 606 15.23 18.10 -19.59
C MET A 606 15.28 17.30 -18.28
N VAL A 607 14.95 16.00 -18.31
CA VAL A 607 15.04 15.10 -17.14
C VAL A 607 16.48 15.00 -16.63
N VAL A 608 17.47 14.80 -17.51
CA VAL A 608 18.89 14.80 -17.10
C VAL A 608 19.33 16.17 -16.57
N GLY A 609 18.85 17.26 -17.18
CA GLY A 609 19.10 18.62 -16.68
C GLY A 609 18.52 18.87 -15.28
N GLN A 610 17.30 18.39 -15.02
CA GLN A 610 16.66 18.44 -13.69
C GLN A 610 17.41 17.57 -12.67
N HIS A 611 17.90 16.40 -13.08
CA HIS A 611 18.79 15.58 -12.26
C HIS A 611 20.11 16.27 -11.96
N ASP A 612 20.74 16.97 -12.91
CA ASP A 612 22.00 17.68 -12.69
C ASP A 612 21.83 18.96 -11.87
N ALA A 613 20.69 19.65 -12.00
CA ALA A 613 20.40 20.94 -11.37
C ALA A 613 19.69 20.84 -10.01
N ARG A 614 19.80 19.70 -9.32
CA ARG A 614 19.31 19.53 -7.94
C ARG A 614 20.35 18.88 -7.05
N ASP A 615 20.42 19.31 -5.80
CA ASP A 615 21.03 18.51 -4.75
C ASP A 615 20.26 17.18 -4.63
N PHE A 616 20.95 16.11 -4.26
CA PHE A 616 20.31 14.82 -3.99
C PHE A 616 20.96 14.15 -2.79
N LYS A 617 20.16 13.92 -1.75
CA LYS A 617 20.49 13.25 -0.49
C LYS A 617 20.47 11.73 -0.66
N THR A 618 21.44 11.08 -0.05
CA THR A 618 21.50 9.63 0.05
C THR A 618 22.07 9.22 1.40
N MET A 619 21.70 8.03 1.85
CA MET A 619 22.41 7.31 2.90
C MET A 619 23.26 6.23 2.22
N SER A 620 24.45 5.95 2.74
CA SER A 620 25.30 4.87 2.20
C SER A 620 26.12 4.24 3.30
N ILE A 621 26.37 2.93 3.20
CA ILE A 621 27.19 2.21 4.17
C ILE A 621 28.67 2.40 3.80
N VAL A 622 29.37 3.24 4.57
CA VAL A 622 30.82 3.50 4.47
C VAL A 622 31.50 2.87 5.68
N ASP A 623 32.48 1.99 5.47
CA ASP A 623 33.20 1.26 6.52
C ASP A 623 32.30 0.60 7.60
N GLY A 624 31.10 0.14 7.18
CA GLY A 624 30.12 -0.49 8.06
C GLY A 624 29.26 0.47 8.88
N LYS A 625 29.22 1.76 8.54
CA LYS A 625 28.34 2.77 9.16
C LYS A 625 27.47 3.43 8.09
N ARG A 626 26.20 3.71 8.41
CA ARG A 626 25.32 4.52 7.56
C ARG A 626 25.80 5.98 7.65
N GLU A 627 26.29 6.53 6.53
CA GLU A 627 26.76 7.92 6.40
C GLU A 627 25.89 8.69 5.39
N PHE A 628 25.56 9.94 5.73
CA PHE A 628 24.83 10.85 4.86
C PHE A 628 25.75 11.42 3.78
N LEU A 629 25.33 11.24 2.53
CA LEU A 629 26.01 11.75 1.35
C LEU A 629 25.03 12.62 0.56
N GLN A 630 25.32 13.91 0.44
CA GLN A 630 24.60 14.80 -0.46
C GLN A 630 25.43 15.03 -1.73
N ARG A 631 24.92 14.56 -2.87
CA ARG A 631 25.45 14.93 -4.18
C ARG A 631 24.93 16.33 -4.50
N LYS A 632 25.80 17.33 -4.42
CA LYS A 632 25.49 18.71 -4.83
C LYS A 632 25.12 18.79 -6.30
N GLU A 633 24.33 19.80 -6.64
CA GLU A 633 24.03 20.16 -8.03
C GLU A 633 25.32 20.31 -8.87
N THR A 634 25.27 19.82 -10.10
CA THR A 634 26.36 19.93 -11.09
C THR A 634 25.81 20.40 -12.44
N PRO A 635 25.09 21.54 -12.48
CA PRO A 635 24.35 21.98 -13.67
C PRO A 635 25.31 22.17 -14.85
N LYS A 636 25.18 21.27 -15.84
CA LYS A 636 25.92 21.36 -17.09
C LYS A 636 25.47 22.63 -17.83
N LYS A 637 26.41 23.35 -18.46
CA LYS A 637 26.05 24.55 -19.26
C LYS A 637 24.94 24.18 -20.23
N PRO A 638 23.86 24.99 -20.33
CA PRO A 638 22.78 24.70 -21.26
C PRO A 638 23.39 24.54 -22.65
N SER A 639 23.08 23.42 -23.31
CA SER A 639 23.38 23.27 -24.72
C SER A 639 22.69 24.42 -25.47
N LYS A 640 23.25 24.87 -26.60
CA LYS A 640 22.73 26.03 -27.37
C LYS A 640 21.35 25.79 -28.03
N LEU A 641 20.60 24.80 -27.54
CA LEU A 641 19.45 24.16 -28.20
C LEU A 641 18.19 24.15 -27.34
N CYS A 642 18.22 24.69 -26.11
CA CYS A 642 17.01 25.13 -25.43
C CYS A 642 16.73 26.60 -25.79
N PRO A 643 15.65 26.91 -26.54
CA PRO A 643 14.99 28.19 -26.38
C PRO A 643 14.50 28.30 -24.93
N THR A 644 14.54 29.51 -24.37
CA THR A 644 13.71 29.85 -23.21
C THR A 644 12.23 29.64 -23.53
N PRO A 645 11.37 29.38 -22.53
CA PRO A 645 9.95 29.05 -22.71
C PRO A 645 9.18 30.10 -23.54
#